data_AF-C0NCB3-F1
#
_entry.id   AF-C0NCB3-F1
#
_cell.length_a   1.000
_cell.length_b   1.000
_cell.length_c   1.000
_cell.angle_alpha   90.00
_cell.angle_beta   90.00
_cell.angle_gamma   90.00
#
_symmetry.space_group_name_H-M   'P 1'
#
loop_
_entity.id
_entity.type
_entity.pdbx_description
1 polymer ?
#
loop_
_entity_poly.entity_id
_entity_poly.type
_entity_poly.pdbx_seq_one_letter_code
_entity_poly.pdbx_strand_id
1 'polypeptide(L)'
;MFFRHGSAGEGVAEQDWAPQQDDHHPTLTPLDSSTVNFAPRGPPTFQDRIRNKLPAPLQLKPMGRQETVNKIHNICKVAVSTKIGKSENERFLEQFGYTIVASQLLNEQSPPSYSTVTGLLSNTAHNADLSGTRAASFGIRGAIFTAGASFSVVWILHWARSRQGSGWDFRRICILITLLLAVATAFYAFAKRQWLKYLRRQAVDIASVLVANAQSFDSAASASVVLIQEVELVSRGYRISTPMPPITRLEEQTQTRRCLRLRRILSECLTEMLERYLEAKRHLQLLTDTANLEKYFDIYDFSLEELDEPKPSADNALEDKTSLRSLRHLFSRAYAARKATLCCLLALPADGGEVDIGNWSTAIEEMQRLAATNGTCVQKLAAILNEQDHIIIPPSPQSKLSPNKDRHRAQLRRLNSLSQGIRGLHAKMQLIREESDASLERATDDADFGTTLTTLYQSIGADLRGILQEWEAGKSSLLATLENPDRLSRPTSLLRSPASPTFSLGGATAVEGGPAEALRALNGEDQHLTAPDNNMDEHEVFEAIALPRKRNSMTRDERIARMKEERARQAVAREKSDANTHMLRELETVIKLRNTLTRNWRNYVMLNPRDACLHATDTSRFLQLKPTLTFLKAARHSLRPIHTHLYQLLEARLEQASLLKKVVDAIKDLVQDCNFDCNDSGIALQAMDNSHVALVSMILKAEGFSPYRCDRNVALGINLVSLTKVLRAAQNEDILTLKAEDSPDVINLVFESAETDRLSEYDIKLMDIDQEHLAIPETEYAATVEMPSTEFRRICTDLGNLSESVMIEANKDGVKFSCQGEIGNGAITLRQHTNVDKPDQNVSIDLSEPVALTFSLKYLNNFCKATGLSTSVRLCLSQEVPLLVEYGLGSGHLRFFLAPKIGDEE
;
A
#
# COMPACT_ATOMS: atom_id res chain seq x y z
N MET A 1 -30.07 -32.79 -59.08
CA MET A 1 -30.01 -31.86 -60.22
C MET A 1 -29.52 -30.52 -59.70
N PHE A 2 -28.37 -30.06 -60.18
CA PHE A 2 -27.78 -28.76 -59.87
C PHE A 2 -28.35 -27.70 -60.83
N PHE A 3 -28.74 -26.52 -60.35
CA PHE A 3 -28.47 -25.23 -61.01
C PHE A 3 -28.65 -24.06 -60.05
N ARG A 4 -27.62 -23.20 -60.00
CA ARG A 4 -27.58 -21.86 -59.42
C ARG A 4 -28.73 -20.99 -59.97
N HIS A 5 -29.36 -20.19 -59.11
CA HIS A 5 -29.90 -18.88 -59.47
C HIS A 5 -29.38 -17.86 -58.47
N GLY A 6 -28.69 -16.85 -58.97
CA GLY A 6 -28.14 -15.74 -58.19
C GLY A 6 -29.26 -14.81 -57.73
N SER A 7 -29.15 -14.37 -56.48
CA SER A 7 -29.93 -13.28 -55.89
C SER A 7 -29.45 -11.95 -56.48
N ALA A 8 -30.29 -11.33 -57.31
CA ALA A 8 -30.14 -9.94 -57.73
C ALA A 8 -30.69 -9.04 -56.62
N GLY A 9 -29.91 -8.02 -56.24
CA GLY A 9 -30.32 -7.01 -55.27
C GLY A 9 -31.39 -6.10 -55.83
N GLU A 10 -32.49 -5.96 -55.11
CA GLU A 10 -33.53 -4.96 -55.36
C GLU A 10 -33.06 -3.61 -54.81
N GLY A 11 -32.78 -2.67 -55.72
CA GLY A 11 -32.58 -1.26 -55.40
C GLY A 11 -33.92 -0.61 -55.07
N VAL A 12 -34.05 -0.10 -53.84
CA VAL A 12 -35.21 0.66 -53.40
C VAL A 12 -35.07 2.10 -53.90
N ALA A 13 -36.02 2.51 -54.73
CA ALA A 13 -36.08 3.79 -55.41
C ALA A 13 -36.36 4.96 -54.43
N GLU A 14 -35.54 6.00 -54.52
CA GLU A 14 -35.73 7.29 -53.86
C GLU A 14 -36.96 8.02 -54.41
N GLN A 15 -37.78 8.56 -53.50
CA GLN A 15 -39.00 9.30 -53.81
C GLN A 15 -38.67 10.75 -54.19
N ASP A 16 -38.92 11.09 -55.45
CA ASP A 16 -38.90 12.45 -55.99
C ASP A 16 -40.04 13.30 -55.41
N TRP A 17 -39.70 14.27 -54.57
CA TRP A 17 -40.60 15.37 -54.21
C TRP A 17 -40.30 16.57 -55.11
N ALA A 18 -41.00 16.65 -56.25
CA ALA A 18 -40.97 17.82 -57.14
C ALA A 18 -42.00 18.88 -56.67
N PRO A 19 -41.59 20.11 -56.32
CA PRO A 19 -42.52 21.21 -56.10
C PRO A 19 -42.88 21.89 -57.41
N GLN A 20 -44.18 22.11 -57.61
CA GLN A 20 -44.80 22.73 -58.78
C GLN A 20 -44.33 24.19 -58.97
N GLN A 21 -44.06 24.52 -60.24
CA GLN A 21 -43.81 25.87 -60.76
C GLN A 21 -45.09 26.71 -60.69
N ASP A 22 -45.00 27.90 -60.10
CA ASP A 22 -45.92 29.00 -60.37
C ASP A 22 -45.14 30.15 -61.01
N ASP A 23 -45.52 30.46 -62.24
CA ASP A 23 -44.99 31.50 -63.12
C ASP A 23 -45.46 32.90 -62.67
N HIS A 24 -44.54 33.79 -62.29
CA HIS A 24 -44.80 35.23 -62.42
C HIS A 24 -43.53 36.00 -62.84
N HIS A 25 -43.76 36.82 -63.87
CA HIS A 25 -42.81 37.54 -64.72
C HIS A 25 -41.89 38.56 -64.04
N PRO A 26 -40.75 38.91 -64.69
CA PRO A 26 -39.65 39.67 -64.12
C PRO A 26 -39.81 41.19 -64.35
N THR A 27 -39.48 41.99 -63.34
CA THR A 27 -39.22 43.42 -63.49
C THR A 27 -37.76 43.72 -63.19
N LEU A 28 -37.07 44.19 -64.23
CA LEU A 28 -35.69 44.68 -64.23
C LEU A 28 -35.57 45.99 -63.45
N THR A 29 -34.50 46.16 -62.65
CA THR A 29 -33.69 47.39 -62.47
C THR A 29 -32.55 47.13 -61.47
N PRO A 30 -31.43 47.88 -61.52
CA PRO A 30 -30.09 47.30 -61.59
C PRO A 30 -29.27 47.34 -60.30
N LEU A 31 -28.20 46.54 -60.34
CA LEU A 31 -26.96 46.54 -59.55
C LEU A 31 -26.79 47.71 -58.55
N ASP A 32 -26.79 47.38 -57.27
CA ASP A 32 -25.92 48.07 -56.30
C ASP A 32 -25.26 47.05 -55.38
N SER A 33 -23.95 47.25 -55.20
CA SER A 33 -23.00 46.41 -54.50
C SER A 33 -23.41 46.11 -53.05
N SER A 34 -23.91 44.91 -52.78
CA SER A 34 -24.17 44.44 -51.42
C SER A 34 -22.96 43.69 -50.88
N THR A 35 -22.16 44.40 -50.10
CA THR A 35 -21.30 43.80 -49.09
C THR A 35 -22.20 43.02 -48.11
N VAL A 36 -21.92 41.73 -47.98
CA VAL A 36 -22.70 40.77 -47.18
C VAL A 36 -22.56 41.14 -45.69
N ASN A 37 -23.41 42.04 -45.22
CA ASN A 37 -23.52 42.36 -43.80
C ASN A 37 -24.38 41.29 -43.12
N PHE A 38 -23.70 40.38 -42.41
CA PHE A 38 -24.22 39.18 -41.75
C PHE A 38 -25.13 39.44 -40.53
N ALA A 39 -25.61 40.68 -40.34
CA ALA A 39 -26.40 41.05 -39.18
C ALA A 39 -27.88 41.22 -39.57
N PRO A 40 -28.82 40.45 -38.99
CA PRO A 40 -30.24 40.60 -39.28
C PRO A 40 -30.73 42.00 -38.89
N ARG A 41 -31.19 42.78 -39.87
CA ARG A 41 -31.85 44.07 -39.67
C ARG A 41 -33.31 43.82 -39.27
N GLY A 42 -33.60 43.94 -37.99
CA GLY A 42 -34.97 43.95 -37.49
C GLY A 42 -35.01 43.59 -36.01
N PRO A 43 -35.88 44.21 -35.21
CA PRO A 43 -36.05 43.83 -33.82
C PRO A 43 -36.37 42.32 -33.75
N PRO A 44 -35.75 41.58 -32.83
CA PRO A 44 -35.87 40.13 -32.78
C PRO A 44 -37.31 39.73 -32.43
N THR A 45 -38.10 39.35 -33.44
CA THR A 45 -39.45 38.78 -33.27
C THR A 45 -39.42 37.40 -32.60
N PHE A 46 -38.22 36.88 -32.31
CA PHE A 46 -38.03 35.65 -31.55
C PHE A 46 -38.61 35.76 -30.13
N GLN A 47 -38.54 36.93 -29.48
CA GLN A 47 -39.11 37.12 -28.15
C GLN A 47 -40.65 37.05 -28.17
N ASP A 48 -41.31 37.62 -29.18
CA ASP A 48 -42.77 37.53 -29.32
C ASP A 48 -43.24 36.11 -29.69
N ARG A 49 -42.44 35.38 -30.47
CA ARG A 49 -42.78 34.01 -30.88
C ARG A 49 -42.69 32.99 -29.73
N ILE A 50 -41.81 33.22 -28.75
CA ILE A 50 -41.72 32.38 -27.53
C ILE A 50 -42.75 32.81 -26.49
N ARG A 51 -42.95 34.12 -26.27
CA ARG A 51 -43.93 34.58 -25.26
C ARG A 51 -45.35 34.11 -25.55
N ASN A 52 -45.74 33.99 -26.81
CA ASN A 52 -47.08 33.52 -27.18
C ASN A 52 -47.24 31.99 -27.25
N LYS A 53 -46.16 31.21 -27.05
CA LYS A 53 -46.22 29.74 -27.03
C LYS A 53 -45.80 29.11 -25.70
N LEU A 54 -45.38 29.91 -24.71
CA LEU A 54 -45.24 29.41 -23.35
C LEU A 54 -46.64 29.06 -22.83
N PRO A 55 -46.89 27.80 -22.43
CA PRO A 55 -48.15 27.46 -21.77
C PRO A 55 -48.34 28.42 -20.60
N ALA A 56 -49.55 28.98 -20.48
CA ALA A 56 -49.88 29.88 -19.39
C ALA A 56 -49.37 29.24 -18.08
N PRO A 57 -48.64 29.99 -17.22
CA PRO A 57 -48.12 29.44 -15.98
C PRO A 57 -49.28 28.78 -15.27
N LEU A 58 -49.12 27.48 -14.97
CA LEU A 58 -50.12 26.66 -14.30
C LEU A 58 -50.65 27.49 -13.15
N GLN A 59 -51.89 27.96 -13.30
CA GLN A 59 -52.60 28.58 -12.19
C GLN A 59 -52.78 27.45 -11.19
N LEU A 60 -51.85 27.37 -10.24
CA LEU A 60 -51.99 26.64 -9.01
C LEU A 60 -53.15 27.33 -8.28
N LYS A 61 -54.36 26.96 -8.68
CA LYS A 61 -55.55 27.19 -7.88
C LYS A 61 -55.18 26.67 -6.49
N PRO A 62 -55.38 27.43 -5.41
CA PRO A 62 -54.99 26.99 -4.08
C PRO A 62 -55.83 25.75 -3.73
N MET A 63 -55.30 24.57 -4.04
CA MET A 63 -56.04 23.32 -4.06
C MET A 63 -55.74 22.59 -2.77
N GLY A 64 -56.70 22.70 -1.86
CA GLY A 64 -56.63 22.21 -0.51
C GLY A 64 -56.56 20.69 -0.39
N ARG A 65 -56.06 20.26 0.77
CA ARG A 65 -56.12 18.92 1.41
C ARG A 65 -55.57 17.71 0.63
N GLN A 66 -55.67 17.63 -0.69
CA GLN A 66 -55.18 16.49 -1.48
C GLN A 66 -53.65 16.37 -1.51
N GLU A 67 -52.89 17.48 -1.43
CA GLU A 67 -51.42 17.40 -1.31
C GLU A 67 -50.96 16.71 -0.04
N THR A 68 -51.62 16.96 1.09
CA THR A 68 -51.25 16.29 2.34
C THR A 68 -51.50 14.79 2.25
N VAL A 69 -52.61 14.38 1.61
CA VAL A 69 -52.92 12.96 1.39
C VAL A 69 -51.95 12.34 0.40
N ASN A 70 -51.59 13.01 -0.69
CA ASN A 70 -50.61 12.50 -1.66
C ASN A 70 -49.19 12.44 -1.07
N LYS A 71 -48.80 13.39 -0.21
CA LYS A 71 -47.55 13.32 0.56
C LYS A 71 -47.57 12.14 1.51
N ILE A 72 -48.64 11.93 2.28
CA ILE A 72 -48.77 10.77 3.18
C ILE A 72 -48.79 9.47 2.38
N HIS A 73 -49.50 9.42 1.25
CA HIS A 73 -49.53 8.26 0.36
C HIS A 73 -48.15 7.96 -0.23
N ASN A 74 -47.41 8.97 -0.68
CA ASN A 74 -46.04 8.80 -1.15
C ASN A 74 -45.10 8.36 -0.02
N ILE A 75 -45.25 8.91 1.19
CA ILE A 75 -44.49 8.49 2.37
C ILE A 75 -44.81 7.03 2.71
N CYS A 76 -46.08 6.63 2.70
CA CYS A 76 -46.50 5.24 2.91
C CYS A 76 -46.02 4.32 1.78
N LYS A 77 -46.08 4.77 0.53
CA LYS A 77 -45.61 4.00 -0.63
C LYS A 77 -44.10 3.82 -0.61
N VAL A 78 -43.33 4.82 -0.15
CA VAL A 78 -41.87 4.75 0.05
C VAL A 78 -41.52 3.90 1.29
N ALA A 79 -42.32 3.98 2.35
CA ALA A 79 -42.19 3.11 3.52
C ALA A 79 -42.46 1.64 3.17
N VAL A 80 -43.44 1.39 2.30
CA VAL A 80 -43.79 0.07 1.78
C VAL A 80 -42.89 -0.36 0.61
N SER A 81 -42.24 0.57 -0.09
CA SER A 81 -41.38 0.24 -1.23
C SER A 81 -40.22 -0.60 -0.73
N THR A 82 -40.21 -1.86 -1.15
CA THR A 82 -39.18 -2.84 -0.76
C THR A 82 -37.83 -2.57 -1.41
N LYS A 83 -37.75 -1.64 -2.37
CA LYS A 83 -36.51 -1.26 -3.05
C LYS A 83 -35.56 -0.53 -2.10
N ILE A 84 -34.27 -0.87 -2.19
CA ILE A 84 -33.19 -0.07 -1.62
C ILE A 84 -33.03 1.22 -2.46
N GLY A 85 -32.56 2.29 -1.81
CA GLY A 85 -32.32 3.56 -2.49
C GLY A 85 -31.23 3.44 -3.56
N LYS A 86 -31.40 4.17 -4.67
CA LYS A 86 -30.48 4.17 -5.82
C LYS A 86 -29.03 4.46 -5.41
N SER A 87 -28.83 5.39 -4.49
CA SER A 87 -27.50 5.74 -3.97
C SER A 87 -26.80 4.60 -3.20
N GLU A 88 -27.54 3.77 -2.46
CA GLU A 88 -26.96 2.60 -1.79
C GLU A 88 -26.60 1.50 -2.81
N ASN A 89 -27.35 1.40 -3.91
CA ASN A 89 -27.06 0.45 -5.00
C ASN A 89 -25.81 0.88 -5.78
N GLU A 90 -25.72 2.16 -6.13
CA GLU A 90 -24.57 2.75 -6.83
C GLU A 90 -23.29 2.55 -5.99
N ARG A 91 -23.33 2.86 -4.68
CA ARG A 91 -22.20 2.61 -3.77
C ARG A 91 -21.74 1.15 -3.71
N PHE A 92 -22.69 0.22 -3.76
CA PHE A 92 -22.35 -1.21 -3.78
C PHE A 92 -21.66 -1.59 -5.09
N LEU A 93 -22.20 -1.16 -6.22
CA LEU A 93 -21.58 -1.42 -7.54
C LEU A 93 -20.20 -0.78 -7.65
N GLU A 94 -20.01 0.42 -7.11
CA GLU A 94 -18.71 1.09 -7.05
C GLU A 94 -17.72 0.30 -6.19
N GLN A 95 -18.11 -0.15 -5.00
CA GLN A 95 -17.23 -0.94 -4.13
C GLN A 95 -16.88 -2.31 -4.73
N PHE A 96 -17.88 -2.98 -5.30
CA PHE A 96 -17.70 -4.27 -5.97
C PHE A 96 -16.82 -4.11 -7.21
N GLY A 97 -17.10 -3.10 -8.03
CA GLY A 97 -16.32 -2.75 -9.20
C GLY A 97 -14.88 -2.41 -8.85
N TYR A 98 -14.66 -1.56 -7.84
CA TYR A 98 -13.33 -1.22 -7.35
C TYR A 98 -12.53 -2.46 -6.93
N THR A 99 -13.17 -3.42 -6.23
CA THR A 99 -12.50 -4.67 -5.80
C THR A 99 -11.95 -5.46 -7.00
N ILE A 100 -12.74 -5.54 -8.09
CA ILE A 100 -12.31 -6.25 -9.30
C ILE A 100 -11.28 -5.42 -10.08
N VAL A 101 -11.49 -4.12 -10.27
CA VAL A 101 -10.61 -3.27 -11.07
C VAL A 101 -9.25 -3.05 -10.41
N ALA A 102 -9.22 -2.82 -9.10
CA ALA A 102 -8.00 -2.63 -8.33
C ALA A 102 -7.09 -3.88 -8.31
N SER A 103 -7.66 -5.06 -8.59
CA SER A 103 -6.90 -6.32 -8.62
C SER A 103 -5.89 -6.43 -9.77
N GLN A 104 -5.97 -5.54 -10.77
CA GLN A 104 -5.19 -5.61 -12.02
C GLN A 104 -5.39 -6.91 -12.83
N LEU A 105 -6.34 -7.78 -12.46
CA LEU A 105 -6.63 -9.03 -13.18
C LEU A 105 -7.22 -8.82 -14.58
N LEU A 106 -7.62 -7.59 -14.89
CA LEU A 106 -8.14 -7.15 -16.19
C LEU A 106 -7.06 -6.55 -17.10
N ASN A 107 -5.90 -6.16 -16.56
CA ASN A 107 -4.80 -5.54 -17.31
C ASN A 107 -3.99 -6.55 -18.10
N GLU A 108 -3.40 -6.15 -19.22
CA GLU A 108 -2.59 -7.03 -20.09
C GLU A 108 -1.67 -8.01 -19.34
N GLN A 109 -1.53 -9.21 -19.91
CA GLN A 109 -0.71 -10.30 -19.39
C GLN A 109 0.71 -9.83 -19.07
N SER A 110 1.00 -9.61 -17.79
CA SER A 110 2.36 -9.28 -17.37
C SER A 110 3.29 -10.45 -17.70
N PRO A 111 4.48 -10.19 -18.27
CA PRO A 111 5.45 -11.24 -18.50
C PRO A 111 5.80 -11.89 -17.15
N PRO A 112 5.92 -13.22 -17.10
CA PRO A 112 6.20 -13.92 -15.86
C PRO A 112 7.52 -13.39 -15.30
N SER A 113 7.46 -12.81 -14.11
CA SER A 113 8.56 -12.09 -13.47
C SER A 113 8.83 -12.70 -12.10
N TYR A 114 10.08 -12.75 -11.65
CA TYR A 114 10.40 -13.38 -10.35
C TYR A 114 9.73 -12.68 -9.15
N SER A 115 9.34 -11.41 -9.30
CA SER A 115 8.58 -10.68 -8.30
C SER A 115 7.24 -11.33 -7.98
N THR A 116 6.53 -11.90 -8.97
CA THR A 116 5.24 -12.58 -8.73
C THR A 116 5.42 -13.88 -7.94
N VAL A 117 6.55 -14.56 -8.11
CA VAL A 117 6.89 -15.79 -7.37
C VAL A 117 7.00 -15.52 -5.86
N THR A 118 7.58 -14.38 -5.49
CA THR A 118 7.78 -14.00 -4.08
C THR A 118 6.44 -13.73 -3.38
N GLY A 119 5.47 -13.14 -4.08
CA GLY A 119 4.13 -12.87 -3.54
C GLY A 119 3.28 -14.13 -3.27
N LEU A 120 3.60 -15.25 -3.91
CA LEU A 120 2.88 -16.52 -3.78
C LEU A 120 2.93 -17.07 -2.33
N LEU A 121 4.09 -16.94 -1.69
CA LEU A 121 4.29 -17.37 -0.30
C LEU A 121 3.58 -16.45 0.71
N SER A 122 3.43 -15.16 0.40
CA SER A 122 2.75 -14.21 1.27
C SER A 122 1.23 -14.41 1.30
N ASN A 123 0.62 -14.66 0.13
CA ASN A 123 -0.84 -14.65 0.01
C ASN A 123 -1.50 -15.97 0.41
N THR A 124 -0.83 -17.11 0.26
CA THR A 124 -1.43 -18.42 0.61
C THR A 124 -1.70 -18.57 2.12
N ALA A 125 -0.95 -17.86 2.97
CA ALA A 125 -1.15 -17.91 4.42
C ALA A 125 -2.44 -17.18 4.89
N HIS A 126 -2.94 -16.19 4.15
CA HIS A 126 -4.08 -15.38 4.61
C HIS A 126 -5.46 -15.88 4.16
N ASN A 127 -5.54 -16.76 3.16
CA ASN A 127 -6.84 -17.10 2.55
C ASN A 127 -7.61 -18.22 3.27
N ALA A 128 -7.00 -18.94 4.22
CA ALA A 128 -7.66 -20.04 4.92
C ALA A 128 -8.73 -19.56 5.93
N ASP A 129 -8.59 -18.36 6.50
CA ASP A 129 -9.44 -17.94 7.63
C ASP A 129 -10.75 -17.24 7.22
N LEU A 130 -10.93 -16.83 5.96
CA LEU A 130 -12.14 -16.10 5.57
C LEU A 130 -13.37 -17.01 5.35
N SER A 131 -13.19 -18.33 5.30
CA SER A 131 -14.32 -19.25 5.07
C SER A 131 -15.17 -19.51 6.33
N GLY A 132 -14.70 -19.09 7.50
CA GLY A 132 -15.21 -19.50 8.81
C GLY A 132 -16.06 -18.47 9.56
N THR A 133 -16.90 -17.66 8.91
CA THR A 133 -17.88 -16.83 9.66
C THR A 133 -19.27 -16.90 9.04
N ARG A 134 -19.91 -18.08 9.17
CA ARG A 134 -21.29 -18.33 8.72
C ARG A 134 -22.18 -18.70 9.90
N ALA A 135 -22.79 -17.70 10.53
CA ALA A 135 -24.06 -17.80 11.24
C ALA A 135 -24.49 -16.39 11.62
N ALA A 136 -25.69 -15.96 11.24
CA ALA A 136 -26.29 -14.75 11.77
C ALA A 136 -26.39 -14.91 13.30
N SER A 137 -25.47 -14.29 14.03
CA SER A 137 -25.47 -14.34 15.48
C SER A 137 -26.76 -13.68 15.99
N PHE A 138 -27.61 -14.45 16.67
CA PHE A 138 -28.75 -13.94 17.41
C PHE A 138 -28.25 -13.08 18.58
N GLY A 139 -27.96 -11.81 18.32
CA GLY A 139 -27.52 -10.88 19.35
C GLY A 139 -28.64 -10.52 20.31
N ILE A 140 -28.27 -10.02 21.50
CA ILE A 140 -29.20 -9.51 22.53
C ILE A 140 -30.24 -8.52 21.96
N ARG A 141 -29.86 -7.72 20.96
CA ARG A 141 -30.77 -6.81 20.25
C ARG A 141 -31.89 -7.56 19.53
N GLY A 142 -31.58 -8.70 18.91
CA GLY A 142 -32.57 -9.58 18.29
C GLY A 142 -33.51 -10.21 19.32
N ALA A 143 -32.98 -10.60 20.49
CA ALA A 143 -33.79 -11.10 21.61
C ALA A 143 -34.74 -10.01 22.17
N ILE A 144 -34.25 -8.78 22.35
CA ILE A 144 -35.09 -7.66 22.82
C ILE A 144 -36.16 -7.32 21.78
N PHE A 145 -35.80 -7.28 20.49
CA PHE A 145 -36.76 -6.99 19.43
C PHE A 145 -37.85 -8.07 19.34
N THR A 146 -37.48 -9.35 19.42
CA THR A 146 -38.43 -10.48 19.43
C THR A 146 -39.31 -10.49 20.68
N ALA A 147 -38.75 -10.20 21.86
CA ALA A 147 -39.51 -10.03 23.10
C ALA A 147 -40.49 -8.84 23.02
N GLY A 148 -40.04 -7.68 22.53
CA GLY A 148 -40.89 -6.50 22.37
C GLY A 148 -41.99 -6.67 21.32
N ALA A 149 -41.68 -7.34 20.21
CA ALA A 149 -42.66 -7.65 19.17
C ALA A 149 -43.72 -8.65 19.66
N SER A 150 -43.30 -9.72 20.36
CA SER A 150 -44.24 -10.68 20.95
C SER A 150 -45.13 -10.03 22.02
N PHE A 151 -44.58 -9.18 22.89
CA PHE A 151 -45.36 -8.43 23.87
C PHE A 151 -46.35 -7.46 23.21
N SER A 152 -45.93 -6.78 22.14
CA SER A 152 -46.80 -5.87 21.37
C SER A 152 -47.98 -6.62 20.73
N VAL A 153 -47.73 -7.80 20.16
CA VAL A 153 -48.79 -8.65 19.58
C VAL A 153 -49.78 -9.12 20.65
N VAL A 154 -49.28 -9.58 21.81
CA VAL A 154 -50.13 -9.99 22.95
C VAL A 154 -50.95 -8.82 23.49
N TRP A 155 -50.34 -7.64 23.61
CA TRP A 155 -51.02 -6.42 24.06
C TRP A 155 -52.14 -6.00 23.10
N ILE A 156 -51.88 -6.05 21.79
CA ILE A 156 -52.87 -5.74 20.76
C ILE A 156 -54.03 -6.74 20.78
N LEU A 157 -53.76 -8.04 20.95
CA LEU A 157 -54.78 -9.08 21.13
C LEU A 157 -55.61 -8.86 22.40
N HIS A 158 -54.99 -8.45 23.51
CA HIS A 158 -55.70 -8.11 24.75
C HIS A 158 -56.63 -6.90 24.53
N TRP A 159 -56.18 -5.87 23.81
CA TRP A 159 -56.99 -4.67 23.54
C TRP A 159 -58.22 -4.93 22.66
N ALA A 160 -58.16 -5.94 21.79
CA ALA A 160 -59.29 -6.36 20.96
C ALA A 160 -60.38 -7.13 21.74
N ARG A 161 -60.05 -7.72 22.90
CA ARG A 161 -61.08 -8.29 23.79
C ARG A 161 -61.89 -7.15 24.41
N SER A 162 -63.21 -7.18 24.25
CA SER A 162 -64.10 -6.21 24.90
C SER A 162 -64.02 -6.35 26.43
N ARG A 163 -63.99 -5.20 27.12
CA ARG A 163 -63.91 -5.14 28.60
C ARG A 163 -65.24 -5.48 29.27
N GLN A 164 -66.32 -5.53 28.49
CA GLN A 164 -67.68 -5.86 28.91
C GLN A 164 -68.09 -7.13 28.16
N GLY A 165 -68.53 -8.13 28.91
CA GLY A 165 -68.68 -9.50 28.42
C GLY A 165 -69.48 -9.66 27.12
N SER A 166 -69.03 -10.67 26.36
CA SER A 166 -69.77 -11.45 25.36
C SER A 166 -69.70 -11.07 23.88
N GLY A 167 -68.95 -10.05 23.44
CA GLY A 167 -68.79 -9.82 22.00
C GLY A 167 -67.50 -9.11 21.65
N TRP A 168 -66.69 -9.68 20.76
CA TRP A 168 -65.60 -8.93 20.15
C TRP A 168 -66.20 -7.82 19.27
N ASP A 169 -65.85 -6.57 19.53
CA ASP A 169 -66.24 -5.45 18.68
C ASP A 169 -65.67 -5.70 17.27
N PHE A 170 -66.53 -5.97 16.28
CA PHE A 170 -66.13 -6.18 14.89
C PHE A 170 -65.17 -5.09 14.38
N ARG A 171 -65.41 -3.82 14.78
CA ARG A 171 -64.51 -2.69 14.48
C ARG A 171 -63.09 -2.87 15.02
N ARG A 172 -62.93 -3.33 16.27
CA ARG A 172 -61.60 -3.55 16.89
C ARG A 172 -60.87 -4.70 16.22
N ILE A 173 -61.59 -5.77 15.85
CA ILE A 173 -61.02 -6.88 15.09
C ILE A 173 -60.51 -6.38 13.73
N CYS A 174 -61.31 -5.60 13.00
CA CYS A 174 -60.88 -5.04 11.71
C CYS A 174 -59.61 -4.18 11.86
N ILE A 175 -59.54 -3.33 12.89
CA ILE A 175 -58.34 -2.51 13.18
C ILE A 175 -57.13 -3.39 13.53
N LEU A 176 -57.33 -4.46 14.30
CA LEU A 176 -56.27 -5.38 14.67
C LEU A 176 -55.74 -6.16 13.45
N ILE A 177 -56.62 -6.63 12.57
CA ILE A 177 -56.24 -7.32 11.33
C ILE A 177 -55.45 -6.38 10.42
N THR A 178 -55.90 -5.13 10.24
CA THR A 178 -55.18 -4.17 9.40
C THR A 178 -53.82 -3.80 9.98
N LEU A 179 -53.70 -3.66 11.30
CA LEU A 179 -52.44 -3.38 11.98
C LEU A 179 -51.46 -4.57 11.88
N LEU A 180 -51.94 -5.80 12.07
CA LEU A 180 -51.12 -7.01 11.86
C LEU A 180 -50.64 -7.13 10.41
N LEU A 181 -51.50 -6.85 9.44
CA LEU A 181 -51.13 -6.87 8.01
C LEU A 181 -50.08 -5.79 7.69
N ALA A 182 -50.20 -4.60 8.29
CA ALA A 182 -49.22 -3.53 8.17
C ALA A 182 -47.87 -3.90 8.80
N VAL A 183 -47.88 -4.55 9.97
CA VAL A 183 -46.65 -5.03 10.63
C VAL A 183 -46.00 -6.15 9.83
N ALA A 184 -46.78 -7.11 9.32
CA ALA A 184 -46.27 -8.21 8.51
C ALA A 184 -45.61 -7.71 7.20
N THR A 185 -46.24 -6.74 6.52
CA THR A 185 -45.68 -6.12 5.30
C THR A 185 -44.43 -5.29 5.60
N ALA A 186 -44.41 -4.53 6.70
CA ALA A 186 -43.22 -3.80 7.15
C ALA A 186 -42.07 -4.75 7.53
N PHE A 187 -42.37 -5.86 8.21
CA PHE A 187 -41.39 -6.88 8.56
C PHE A 187 -40.84 -7.59 7.33
N TYR A 188 -41.69 -7.99 6.37
CA TYR A 188 -41.26 -8.56 5.09
C TYR A 188 -40.34 -7.59 4.33
N ALA A 189 -40.71 -6.31 4.25
CA ALA A 189 -39.89 -5.27 3.62
C ALA A 189 -38.55 -5.09 4.34
N PHE A 190 -38.54 -5.08 5.67
CA PHE A 190 -37.32 -5.01 6.48
C PHE A 190 -36.42 -6.24 6.27
N ALA A 191 -36.97 -7.44 6.39
CA ALA A 191 -36.24 -8.70 6.23
C ALA A 191 -35.61 -8.80 4.83
N LYS A 192 -36.37 -8.45 3.79
CA LYS A 192 -35.88 -8.41 2.40
C LYS A 192 -34.76 -7.38 2.22
N ARG A 193 -34.89 -6.18 2.81
CA ARG A 193 -33.81 -5.17 2.81
C ARG A 193 -32.55 -5.67 3.52
N GLN A 194 -32.70 -6.34 4.68
CA GLN A 194 -31.57 -6.91 5.41
C GLN A 194 -30.89 -8.04 4.63
N TRP A 195 -31.67 -8.93 4.01
CA TRP A 195 -31.15 -9.98 3.13
C TRP A 195 -30.35 -9.37 1.98
N LEU A 196 -30.91 -8.39 1.27
CA LEU A 196 -30.22 -7.77 0.13
C LEU A 196 -28.92 -7.07 0.56
N LYS A 197 -28.89 -6.42 1.72
CA LYS A 197 -27.65 -5.84 2.30
C LYS A 197 -26.62 -6.92 2.66
N TYR A 198 -27.06 -8.03 3.25
CA TYR A 198 -26.21 -9.19 3.53
C TYR A 198 -25.63 -9.79 2.25
N LEU A 199 -26.47 -10.00 1.23
CA LEU A 199 -26.08 -10.54 -0.08
C LEU A 199 -25.02 -9.65 -0.75
N ARG A 200 -25.19 -8.33 -0.72
CA ARG A 200 -24.22 -7.37 -1.27
C ARG A 200 -22.88 -7.41 -0.56
N ARG A 201 -22.90 -7.45 0.77
CA ARG A 201 -21.67 -7.59 1.55
C ARG A 201 -20.98 -8.91 1.24
N GLN A 202 -21.74 -10.00 1.18
CA GLN A 202 -21.25 -11.31 0.80
C GLN A 202 -20.66 -11.33 -0.61
N ALA A 203 -21.25 -10.63 -1.59
CA ALA A 203 -20.72 -10.50 -2.94
C ALA A 203 -19.34 -9.84 -2.95
N VAL A 204 -19.16 -8.73 -2.21
CA VAL A 204 -17.86 -8.05 -2.08
C VAL A 204 -16.84 -8.93 -1.37
N ASP A 205 -17.22 -9.56 -0.26
CA ASP A 205 -16.33 -10.44 0.50
C ASP A 205 -15.84 -11.61 -0.38
N ILE A 206 -16.73 -12.25 -1.15
CA ILE A 206 -16.36 -13.36 -2.04
C ILE A 206 -15.57 -12.88 -3.25
N ALA A 207 -15.89 -11.72 -3.82
CA ALA A 207 -15.10 -11.13 -4.90
C ALA A 207 -13.66 -10.90 -4.45
N SER A 208 -13.44 -10.44 -3.22
CA SER A 208 -12.09 -10.26 -2.66
C SER A 208 -11.32 -11.60 -2.58
N VAL A 209 -11.98 -12.67 -2.15
CA VAL A 209 -11.39 -14.02 -2.09
C VAL A 209 -11.10 -14.55 -3.50
N LEU A 210 -12.03 -14.37 -4.45
CA LEU A 210 -11.84 -14.76 -5.85
C LEU A 210 -10.62 -14.05 -6.46
N VAL A 211 -10.54 -12.73 -6.27
CA VAL A 211 -9.42 -11.90 -6.74
C VAL A 211 -8.10 -12.40 -6.16
N ALA A 212 -8.03 -12.60 -4.84
CA ALA A 212 -6.81 -13.04 -4.17
C ALA A 212 -6.35 -14.42 -4.66
N ASN A 213 -7.29 -15.37 -4.81
CA ASN A 213 -6.99 -16.71 -5.31
C ASN A 213 -6.57 -16.69 -6.79
N ALA A 214 -7.20 -15.85 -7.62
CA ALA A 214 -6.84 -15.71 -9.04
C ALA A 214 -5.46 -15.06 -9.24
N GLN A 215 -5.11 -14.03 -8.46
CA GLN A 215 -3.75 -13.46 -8.45
C GLN A 215 -2.70 -14.48 -8.00
N SER A 216 -3.03 -15.28 -6.98
CA SER A 216 -2.17 -16.35 -6.49
C SER A 216 -1.98 -17.44 -7.55
N PHE A 217 -3.03 -17.75 -8.30
CA PHE A 217 -2.97 -18.68 -9.42
C PHE A 217 -2.08 -18.17 -10.56
N ASP A 218 -2.23 -16.92 -10.99
CA ASP A 218 -1.37 -16.32 -12.01
C ASP A 218 0.11 -16.33 -11.56
N SER A 219 0.35 -16.04 -10.29
CA SER A 219 1.68 -16.08 -9.69
C SER A 219 2.26 -17.49 -9.72
N ALA A 220 1.48 -18.51 -9.34
CA ALA A 220 1.91 -19.91 -9.37
C ALA A 220 2.13 -20.45 -10.78
N ALA A 221 1.23 -20.14 -11.70
CA ALA A 221 1.35 -20.54 -13.10
C ALA A 221 2.54 -19.84 -13.78
N SER A 222 2.73 -18.53 -13.55
CA SER A 222 3.88 -17.78 -14.06
C SER A 222 5.22 -18.32 -13.53
N ALA A 223 5.30 -18.63 -12.23
CA ALA A 223 6.45 -19.27 -11.61
C ALA A 223 6.75 -20.64 -12.25
N SER A 224 5.71 -21.44 -12.46
CA SER A 224 5.83 -22.77 -13.08
C SER A 224 6.35 -22.68 -14.52
N VAL A 225 5.86 -21.72 -15.32
CA VAL A 225 6.32 -21.49 -16.69
C VAL A 225 7.78 -21.04 -16.74
N VAL A 226 8.21 -20.18 -15.82
CA VAL A 226 9.61 -19.73 -15.72
C VAL A 226 10.51 -20.88 -15.32
N LEU A 227 10.13 -21.66 -14.32
CA LEU A 227 10.92 -22.82 -13.87
C LEU A 227 11.09 -23.84 -15.00
N ILE A 228 10.02 -24.17 -15.73
CA ILE A 228 10.10 -25.06 -16.89
C ILE A 228 11.10 -24.53 -17.92
N GLN A 229 11.08 -23.23 -18.19
CA GLN A 229 12.01 -22.60 -19.14
C GLN A 229 13.46 -22.58 -18.66
N GLU A 230 13.71 -22.32 -17.38
CA GLU A 230 15.06 -22.35 -16.79
C GLU A 230 15.67 -23.74 -16.91
N VAL A 231 14.90 -24.77 -16.52
CA VAL A 231 15.33 -26.17 -16.59
C VAL A 231 15.59 -26.58 -18.05
N GLU A 232 14.75 -26.16 -18.98
CA GLU A 232 14.94 -26.39 -20.42
C GLU A 232 16.17 -25.67 -21.01
N LEU A 233 16.51 -24.47 -20.52
CA LEU A 233 17.71 -23.75 -20.96
C LEU A 233 18.97 -24.44 -20.45
N VAL A 234 18.98 -24.81 -19.17
CA VAL A 234 20.11 -25.48 -18.54
C VAL A 234 20.33 -26.86 -19.13
N SER A 235 19.27 -27.60 -19.47
CA SER A 235 19.41 -28.90 -20.13
C SER A 235 20.05 -28.82 -21.51
N ARG A 236 19.90 -27.69 -22.20
CA ARG A 236 20.54 -27.42 -23.50
C ARG A 236 21.95 -26.80 -23.35
N GLY A 237 22.41 -26.56 -22.12
CA GLY A 237 23.74 -25.99 -21.84
C GLY A 237 23.80 -24.47 -21.88
N TYR A 238 22.67 -23.76 -21.93
CA TYR A 238 22.66 -22.30 -21.85
C TYR A 238 22.82 -21.83 -20.39
N ARG A 239 23.61 -20.77 -20.17
CA ARG A 239 23.62 -20.06 -18.88
C ARG A 239 22.31 -19.29 -18.67
N ILE A 240 21.77 -19.32 -17.46
CA ILE A 240 20.59 -18.54 -17.08
C ILE A 240 20.97 -17.06 -17.06
N SER A 241 20.62 -16.35 -18.13
CA SER A 241 20.70 -14.88 -18.19
C SER A 241 19.34 -14.26 -17.88
N THR A 242 19.34 -13.10 -17.23
CA THR A 242 18.15 -12.24 -17.09
C THR A 242 18.25 -11.06 -18.07
N PRO A 243 17.28 -10.83 -18.98
CA PRO A 243 16.07 -11.62 -19.23
C PRO A 243 16.37 -12.93 -19.97
N MET A 244 15.49 -13.91 -19.79
CA MET A 244 15.60 -15.21 -20.47
C MET A 244 15.40 -15.02 -21.98
N PRO A 245 16.16 -15.73 -22.83
CA PRO A 245 16.00 -15.64 -24.28
C PRO A 245 14.59 -16.06 -24.71
N PRO A 246 14.05 -15.48 -25.80
CA PRO A 246 12.73 -15.83 -26.31
C PRO A 246 12.67 -17.31 -26.71
N ILE A 247 11.52 -17.93 -26.39
CA ILE A 247 11.24 -19.37 -26.56
C ILE A 247 11.49 -19.88 -27.98
N THR A 248 11.34 -19.02 -28.99
CA THR A 248 11.53 -19.39 -30.40
C THR A 248 12.88 -20.05 -30.69
N ARG A 249 13.92 -19.74 -29.91
CA ARG A 249 15.24 -20.38 -30.06
C ARG A 249 15.36 -21.77 -29.43
N LEU A 250 14.46 -22.16 -28.52
CA LEU A 250 14.58 -23.42 -27.78
C LEU A 250 13.92 -24.62 -28.50
N GLU A 251 12.95 -24.39 -29.38
CA GLU A 251 11.98 -25.44 -29.75
C GLU A 251 12.38 -26.34 -30.95
N GLU A 252 13.39 -25.97 -31.75
CA GLU A 252 13.58 -26.59 -33.08
C GLU A 252 14.15 -28.03 -33.06
N GLN A 253 14.39 -28.63 -31.89
CA GLN A 253 14.88 -29.99 -31.78
C GLN A 253 14.01 -30.82 -30.85
N THR A 254 13.63 -32.00 -31.34
CA THR A 254 12.85 -33.10 -30.74
C THR A 254 13.48 -33.69 -29.47
N GLN A 255 13.84 -32.83 -28.53
CA GLN A 255 14.61 -33.13 -27.32
C GLN A 255 13.72 -33.63 -26.18
N THR A 256 14.31 -34.45 -25.30
CA THR A 256 13.68 -35.00 -24.09
C THR A 256 13.06 -33.88 -23.23
N ARG A 257 11.73 -33.90 -23.04
CA ARG A 257 11.02 -32.93 -22.20
C ARG A 257 11.38 -33.13 -20.72
N ARG A 258 11.53 -32.02 -20.01
CA ARG A 258 11.94 -31.95 -18.59
C ARG A 258 10.84 -31.34 -17.73
N CYS A 259 10.79 -31.60 -16.43
CA CYS A 259 9.71 -31.17 -15.53
C CYS A 259 8.35 -31.76 -15.90
N LEU A 260 8.29 -33.03 -16.32
CA LEU A 260 7.05 -33.66 -16.84
C LEU A 260 5.89 -33.60 -15.84
N ARG A 261 6.18 -33.82 -14.54
CA ARG A 261 5.19 -33.74 -13.47
C ARG A 261 4.58 -32.33 -13.37
N LEU A 262 5.43 -31.30 -13.34
CA LEU A 262 5.00 -29.91 -13.26
C LEU A 262 4.21 -29.50 -14.52
N ARG A 263 4.67 -29.87 -15.71
CA ARG A 263 3.95 -29.59 -16.97
C ARG A 263 2.58 -30.22 -17.00
N ARG A 264 2.47 -31.50 -16.59
CA ARG A 264 1.19 -32.22 -16.58
C ARG A 264 0.21 -31.55 -15.64
N ILE A 265 0.64 -31.21 -14.43
CA ILE A 265 -0.22 -30.58 -13.43
C ILE A 265 -0.56 -29.14 -13.82
N LEU A 266 0.38 -28.39 -14.41
CA LEU A 266 0.10 -27.06 -14.97
C LEU A 266 -0.90 -27.12 -16.12
N SER A 267 -0.73 -28.06 -17.06
CA SER A 267 -1.68 -28.28 -18.15
C SER A 267 -3.08 -28.62 -17.63
N GLU A 268 -3.16 -29.54 -16.66
CA GLU A 268 -4.43 -29.92 -16.01
C GLU A 268 -5.09 -28.71 -15.34
N CYS A 269 -4.35 -27.95 -14.53
CA CYS A 269 -4.88 -26.76 -13.85
C CYS A 269 -5.35 -25.70 -14.84
N LEU A 270 -4.60 -25.43 -15.91
CA LEU A 270 -4.98 -24.42 -16.90
C LEU A 270 -6.19 -24.84 -17.73
N THR A 271 -6.31 -26.13 -18.09
CA THR A 271 -7.50 -26.66 -18.76
C THR A 271 -8.71 -26.57 -17.84
N GLU A 272 -8.58 -26.98 -16.58
CA GLU A 272 -9.65 -26.88 -15.59
C GLU A 272 -10.08 -25.42 -15.38
N MET A 273 -9.13 -24.48 -15.23
CA MET A 273 -9.45 -23.06 -15.09
C MET A 273 -10.15 -22.49 -16.33
N LEU A 274 -9.70 -22.84 -17.53
CA LEU A 274 -10.33 -22.42 -18.77
C LEU A 274 -11.79 -22.88 -18.85
N GLU A 275 -12.05 -24.17 -18.60
CA GLU A 275 -13.40 -24.73 -18.63
C GLU A 275 -14.32 -24.05 -17.61
N ARG A 276 -13.83 -23.85 -16.39
CA ARG A 276 -14.60 -23.23 -15.29
C ARG A 276 -14.92 -21.77 -15.56
N TYR A 277 -13.97 -20.99 -16.06
CA TYR A 277 -14.24 -19.61 -16.44
C TYR A 277 -15.20 -19.52 -17.65
N LEU A 278 -15.08 -20.39 -18.64
CA LEU A 278 -16.03 -20.40 -19.76
C LEU A 278 -17.45 -20.81 -19.35
N GLU A 279 -17.60 -21.74 -18.40
CA GLU A 279 -18.88 -22.10 -17.80
C GLU A 279 -19.49 -20.92 -17.03
N ALA A 280 -18.71 -20.30 -16.13
CA ALA A 280 -19.16 -19.15 -15.37
C ALA A 280 -19.52 -17.96 -16.29
N LYS A 281 -18.76 -17.71 -17.36
CA LYS A 281 -19.07 -16.69 -18.37
C LYS A 281 -20.46 -16.92 -18.94
N ARG A 282 -20.76 -18.14 -19.39
CA ARG A 282 -22.06 -18.48 -19.98
C ARG A 282 -23.22 -18.25 -19.00
N HIS A 283 -23.06 -18.63 -17.73
CA HIS A 283 -24.09 -18.40 -16.72
C HIS A 283 -24.28 -16.91 -16.39
N LEU A 284 -23.18 -16.17 -16.21
CA LEU A 284 -23.23 -14.75 -15.87
C LEU A 284 -23.75 -13.89 -17.03
N GLN A 285 -23.38 -14.23 -18.27
CA GLN A 285 -23.80 -13.49 -19.46
C GLN A 285 -25.33 -13.48 -19.65
N LEU A 286 -26.03 -14.51 -19.17
CA LEU A 286 -27.51 -14.57 -19.17
C LEU A 286 -28.16 -13.60 -18.17
N LEU A 287 -27.40 -13.12 -17.19
CA LEU A 287 -27.87 -12.23 -16.12
C LEU A 287 -27.50 -10.76 -16.36
N THR A 288 -26.53 -10.51 -17.25
CA THR A 288 -25.99 -9.18 -17.52
C THR A 288 -26.79 -8.43 -18.59
N ASP A 289 -26.80 -7.11 -18.49
CA ASP A 289 -27.27 -6.25 -19.57
C ASP A 289 -26.25 -6.23 -20.72
N THR A 290 -26.69 -6.56 -21.93
CA THR A 290 -25.82 -6.70 -23.10
C THR A 290 -25.13 -5.39 -23.45
N ALA A 291 -25.82 -4.26 -23.32
CA ALA A 291 -25.25 -2.94 -23.63
C ALA A 291 -24.15 -2.53 -22.64
N ASN A 292 -24.33 -2.83 -21.35
CA ASN A 292 -23.30 -2.57 -20.34
C ASN A 292 -22.11 -3.51 -20.49
N LEU A 293 -22.35 -4.77 -20.88
CA LEU A 293 -21.28 -5.74 -21.12
C LEU A 293 -20.38 -5.33 -22.28
N GLU A 294 -20.97 -4.89 -23.40
CA GLU A 294 -20.24 -4.34 -24.55
C GLU A 294 -19.34 -3.17 -24.14
N LYS A 295 -19.86 -2.24 -23.33
CA LYS A 295 -19.07 -1.12 -22.80
C LYS A 295 -17.85 -1.58 -21.99
N TYR A 296 -17.97 -2.63 -21.19
CA TYR A 296 -16.81 -3.14 -20.43
C TYR A 296 -15.82 -3.90 -21.32
N PHE A 297 -16.29 -4.59 -22.36
CA PHE A 297 -15.38 -5.17 -23.36
C PHE A 297 -14.60 -4.09 -24.11
N ASP A 298 -15.25 -2.96 -24.44
CA ASP A 298 -14.58 -1.81 -25.04
C ASP A 298 -13.57 -1.15 -24.08
N ILE A 299 -13.93 -0.93 -22.81
CA ILE A 299 -13.05 -0.30 -21.81
C ILE A 299 -11.76 -1.10 -21.58
N TYR A 300 -11.86 -2.43 -21.65
CA TYR A 300 -10.73 -3.32 -21.40
C TYR A 300 -10.16 -3.94 -22.68
N ASP A 301 -10.48 -3.43 -23.87
CA ASP A 301 -9.97 -3.93 -25.16
C ASP A 301 -10.04 -5.47 -25.29
N PHE A 302 -11.22 -6.05 -25.03
CA PHE A 302 -11.43 -7.50 -25.10
C PHE A 302 -12.22 -7.90 -26.35
N SER A 303 -11.63 -8.71 -27.23
CA SER A 303 -12.35 -9.29 -28.37
C SER A 303 -12.86 -10.69 -28.04
N LEU A 304 -14.14 -10.96 -28.36
CA LEU A 304 -14.71 -12.31 -28.25
C LEU A 304 -13.97 -13.32 -29.14
N GLU A 305 -13.34 -12.86 -30.21
CA GLU A 305 -12.53 -13.67 -31.13
C GLU A 305 -11.31 -14.29 -30.42
N GLU A 306 -10.81 -13.71 -29.32
CA GLU A 306 -9.72 -14.29 -28.52
C GLU A 306 -10.10 -15.64 -27.88
N LEU A 307 -11.39 -15.91 -27.73
CA LEU A 307 -11.91 -17.17 -27.19
C LEU A 307 -12.25 -18.19 -28.29
N ASP A 308 -12.46 -17.74 -29.52
CA ASP A 308 -12.78 -18.61 -30.64
C ASP A 308 -11.51 -19.31 -31.13
N GLU A 309 -11.54 -20.65 -31.14
CA GLU A 309 -10.45 -21.41 -31.73
C GLU A 309 -10.51 -21.35 -33.26
N PRO A 310 -9.38 -21.16 -33.95
CA PRO A 310 -9.24 -21.74 -35.28
C PRO A 310 -9.37 -23.26 -35.15
N LYS A 311 -10.31 -23.88 -35.89
CA LYS A 311 -10.46 -25.34 -35.96
C LYS A 311 -9.08 -26.01 -35.99
N PRO A 312 -8.79 -26.97 -35.10
CA PRO A 312 -7.51 -27.66 -35.15
C PRO A 312 -7.38 -28.32 -36.53
N SER A 313 -6.32 -27.96 -37.26
CA SER A 313 -5.84 -28.79 -38.35
C SER A 313 -5.56 -30.18 -37.78
N ALA A 314 -5.82 -31.24 -38.56
CA ALA A 314 -5.58 -32.61 -38.12
C ALA A 314 -4.14 -32.84 -37.60
N ASP A 315 -3.19 -32.04 -38.07
CA ASP A 315 -1.79 -32.05 -37.61
C ASP A 315 -1.62 -31.50 -36.18
N ASN A 316 -2.46 -30.56 -35.73
CA ASN A 316 -2.39 -29.99 -34.37
C ASN A 316 -2.91 -30.96 -33.30
N ALA A 317 -3.69 -31.97 -33.66
CA ALA A 317 -4.11 -33.01 -32.69
C ALA A 317 -2.92 -33.85 -32.19
N LEU A 318 -1.81 -33.86 -32.95
CA LEU A 318 -0.54 -34.46 -32.54
C LEU A 318 0.33 -33.48 -31.71
N GLU A 319 -0.05 -32.20 -31.58
CA GLU A 319 0.66 -31.28 -30.69
C GLU A 319 0.44 -31.70 -29.24
N ASP A 320 1.54 -32.05 -28.61
CA ASP A 320 1.57 -32.49 -27.22
C ASP A 320 1.21 -31.31 -26.29
N LYS A 321 0.05 -31.45 -25.62
CA LYS A 321 -0.58 -30.50 -24.70
C LYS A 321 0.36 -29.97 -23.59
N THR A 322 1.46 -30.67 -23.32
CA THR A 322 2.46 -30.30 -22.31
C THR A 322 3.62 -29.48 -22.86
N SER A 323 3.59 -29.10 -24.15
CA SER A 323 4.64 -28.27 -24.74
C SER A 323 4.60 -26.86 -24.14
N LEU A 324 5.75 -26.18 -24.10
CA LEU A 324 5.81 -24.82 -23.54
C LEU A 324 4.93 -23.84 -24.33
N ARG A 325 4.86 -23.98 -25.66
CA ARG A 325 3.94 -23.24 -26.53
C ARG A 325 2.48 -23.52 -26.19
N SER A 326 2.09 -24.79 -26.05
CA SER A 326 0.73 -25.18 -25.68
C SER A 326 0.36 -24.66 -24.29
N LEU A 327 1.27 -24.75 -23.31
CA LEU A 327 1.07 -24.23 -21.95
C LEU A 327 0.89 -22.72 -21.94
N ARG A 328 1.73 -21.96 -22.67
CA ARG A 328 1.59 -20.50 -22.78
C ARG A 328 0.32 -20.09 -23.48
N HIS A 329 -0.03 -20.77 -24.57
CA HIS A 329 -1.26 -20.54 -25.30
C HIS A 329 -2.49 -20.82 -24.41
N LEU A 330 -2.48 -21.94 -23.69
CA LEU A 330 -3.53 -22.30 -22.74
C LEU A 330 -3.62 -21.31 -21.57
N PHE A 331 -2.48 -20.80 -21.09
CA PHE A 331 -2.42 -19.76 -20.07
C PHE A 331 -3.03 -18.44 -20.56
N SER A 332 -2.68 -17.97 -21.77
CA SER A 332 -3.28 -16.78 -22.36
C SER A 332 -4.79 -16.95 -22.58
N ARG A 333 -5.26 -18.15 -22.96
CA ARG A 333 -6.70 -18.43 -23.09
C ARG A 333 -7.43 -18.46 -21.76
N ALA A 334 -6.86 -19.08 -20.73
CA ALA A 334 -7.44 -19.07 -19.39
C ALA A 334 -7.53 -17.62 -18.84
N TYR A 335 -6.51 -16.81 -19.11
CA TYR A 335 -6.50 -15.39 -18.82
C TYR A 335 -7.62 -14.63 -19.56
N ALA A 336 -7.76 -14.83 -20.87
CA ALA A 336 -8.83 -14.22 -21.68
C ALA A 336 -10.23 -14.62 -21.18
N ALA A 337 -10.43 -15.91 -20.87
CA ALA A 337 -11.70 -16.41 -20.31
C ALA A 337 -12.01 -15.78 -18.95
N ARG A 338 -11.01 -15.64 -18.07
CA ARG A 338 -11.16 -14.94 -16.80
C ARG A 338 -11.53 -13.47 -17.01
N LYS A 339 -10.82 -12.76 -17.86
CA LYS A 339 -11.09 -11.34 -18.17
C LYS A 339 -12.54 -11.17 -18.63
N ALA A 340 -13.01 -12.03 -19.52
CA ALA A 340 -14.41 -12.05 -19.95
C ALA A 340 -15.39 -12.27 -18.79
N THR A 341 -15.13 -13.23 -17.88
CA THR A 341 -15.99 -13.45 -16.71
C THR A 341 -16.03 -12.26 -15.74
N LEU A 342 -14.90 -11.60 -15.51
CA LEU A 342 -14.82 -10.43 -14.65
C LEU A 342 -15.60 -9.25 -15.27
N CYS A 343 -15.53 -9.06 -16.59
CA CYS A 343 -16.38 -8.10 -17.30
C CYS A 343 -17.87 -8.43 -17.16
N CYS A 344 -18.26 -9.72 -17.23
CA CYS A 344 -19.64 -10.12 -16.94
C CYS A 344 -20.04 -9.73 -15.50
N LEU A 345 -19.19 -9.96 -14.50
CA LEU A 345 -19.48 -9.56 -13.12
C LEU A 345 -19.64 -8.04 -12.97
N LEU A 346 -18.82 -7.25 -13.65
CA LEU A 346 -18.90 -5.78 -13.65
C LEU A 346 -20.16 -5.25 -14.35
N ALA A 347 -20.69 -6.00 -15.32
CA ALA A 347 -21.90 -5.67 -16.08
C ALA A 347 -23.22 -6.11 -15.41
N LEU A 348 -23.17 -6.73 -14.22
CA LEU A 348 -24.37 -7.18 -13.52
C LEU A 348 -25.19 -5.98 -12.96
N PRO A 349 -26.49 -5.89 -13.25
CA PRO A 349 -27.34 -4.83 -12.73
C PRO A 349 -27.65 -5.02 -11.23
N ALA A 350 -27.89 -3.91 -10.53
CA ALA A 350 -28.28 -3.90 -9.10
C ALA A 350 -29.34 -2.83 -8.78
N ASP A 351 -30.51 -2.90 -9.41
CA ASP A 351 -31.62 -1.96 -9.25
C ASP A 351 -32.36 -2.04 -7.89
N GLY A 352 -32.04 -3.03 -7.05
CA GLY A 352 -32.71 -3.35 -5.78
C GLY A 352 -34.04 -4.09 -5.96
N GLY A 353 -34.25 -4.75 -7.10
CA GLY A 353 -35.45 -5.54 -7.42
C GLY A 353 -35.49 -6.90 -6.71
N GLU A 354 -36.58 -7.66 -6.92
CA GLU A 354 -36.64 -9.07 -6.49
C GLU A 354 -35.75 -9.97 -7.35
N VAL A 355 -35.67 -9.66 -8.64
CA VAL A 355 -34.84 -10.38 -9.62
C VAL A 355 -33.36 -10.29 -9.24
N ASP A 356 -32.90 -9.14 -8.71
CA ASP A 356 -31.53 -8.94 -8.25
C ASP A 356 -31.09 -9.95 -7.19
N ILE A 357 -31.99 -10.35 -6.29
CA ILE A 357 -31.63 -11.31 -5.23
C ILE A 357 -31.23 -12.64 -5.88
N GLY A 358 -32.00 -13.09 -6.89
CA GLY A 358 -31.67 -14.25 -7.70
C GLY A 358 -30.36 -14.06 -8.45
N ASN A 359 -30.22 -12.97 -9.21
CA ASN A 359 -29.04 -12.70 -10.04
C ASN A 359 -27.74 -12.66 -9.23
N TRP A 360 -27.73 -11.94 -8.11
CA TRP A 360 -26.56 -11.83 -7.24
C TRP A 360 -26.31 -13.11 -6.45
N SER A 361 -27.34 -13.90 -6.12
CA SER A 361 -27.13 -15.22 -5.52
C SER A 361 -26.42 -16.17 -6.49
N THR A 362 -26.85 -16.21 -7.76
CA THR A 362 -26.17 -16.99 -8.81
C THR A 362 -24.75 -16.48 -9.05
N ALA A 363 -24.54 -15.16 -9.10
CA ALA A 363 -23.21 -14.59 -9.27
C ALA A 363 -22.27 -14.94 -8.11
N ILE A 364 -22.77 -14.91 -6.87
CA ILE A 364 -22.04 -15.35 -5.68
C ILE A 364 -21.66 -16.82 -5.77
N GLU A 365 -22.57 -17.70 -6.19
CA GLU A 365 -22.29 -19.13 -6.35
C GLU A 365 -21.20 -19.37 -7.40
N GLU A 366 -21.27 -18.69 -8.55
CA GLU A 366 -20.23 -18.78 -9.59
C GLU A 366 -18.88 -18.25 -9.09
N MET A 367 -18.85 -17.10 -8.41
CA MET A 367 -17.61 -16.59 -7.82
C MET A 367 -17.02 -17.53 -6.76
N GLN A 368 -17.84 -18.18 -5.93
CA GLN A 368 -17.37 -19.17 -4.96
C GLN A 368 -16.75 -20.40 -5.64
N ARG A 369 -17.41 -20.91 -6.69
CA ARG A 369 -16.88 -22.04 -7.48
C ARG A 369 -15.53 -21.69 -8.08
N LEU A 370 -15.42 -20.53 -8.73
CA LEU A 370 -14.18 -20.03 -9.33
C LEU A 370 -13.08 -19.79 -8.27
N ALA A 371 -13.43 -19.28 -7.09
CA ALA A 371 -12.47 -19.07 -6.02
C ALA A 371 -11.92 -20.41 -5.48
N ALA A 372 -12.79 -21.42 -5.33
CA ALA A 372 -12.40 -22.75 -4.86
C ALA A 372 -11.51 -23.49 -5.88
N THR A 373 -11.83 -23.40 -7.18
CA THR A 373 -11.02 -24.02 -8.24
C THR A 373 -9.65 -23.37 -8.35
N ASN A 374 -9.57 -22.03 -8.32
CA ASN A 374 -8.30 -21.30 -8.27
C ASN A 374 -7.46 -21.74 -7.06
N GLY A 375 -8.07 -21.77 -5.87
CA GLY A 375 -7.38 -22.17 -4.63
C GLY A 375 -6.82 -23.60 -4.70
N THR A 376 -7.59 -24.54 -5.23
CA THR A 376 -7.15 -25.94 -5.41
C THR A 376 -5.98 -26.02 -6.40
N CYS A 377 -6.04 -25.30 -7.52
CA CYS A 377 -4.95 -25.26 -8.50
C CYS A 377 -3.68 -24.62 -7.92
N VAL A 378 -3.81 -23.53 -7.16
CA VAL A 378 -2.70 -22.91 -6.43
C VAL A 378 -2.04 -23.92 -5.50
N GLN A 379 -2.81 -24.67 -4.73
CA GLN A 379 -2.27 -25.70 -3.83
C GLN A 379 -1.52 -26.81 -4.59
N LYS A 380 -2.09 -27.30 -5.71
CA LYS A 380 -1.43 -28.30 -6.56
C LYS A 380 -0.08 -27.80 -7.10
N LEU A 381 -0.03 -26.56 -7.60
CA LEU A 381 1.19 -25.96 -8.14
C LEU A 381 2.20 -25.63 -7.04
N ALA A 382 1.75 -25.00 -5.95
CA ALA A 382 2.60 -24.64 -4.81
C ALA A 382 3.22 -25.87 -4.15
N ALA A 383 2.50 -27.00 -4.05
CA ALA A 383 3.06 -28.24 -3.51
C ALA A 383 4.27 -28.74 -4.32
N ILE A 384 4.26 -28.60 -5.65
CA ILE A 384 5.39 -28.99 -6.52
C ILE A 384 6.51 -27.97 -6.44
N LEU A 385 6.18 -26.67 -6.46
CA LEU A 385 7.17 -25.59 -6.39
C LEU A 385 7.90 -25.57 -5.03
N ASN A 386 7.19 -25.82 -3.93
CA ASN A 386 7.75 -25.88 -2.58
C ASN A 386 8.57 -27.15 -2.33
N GLU A 387 8.21 -28.30 -2.94
CA GLU A 387 9.08 -29.50 -2.91
C GLU A 387 10.48 -29.20 -3.52
N GLN A 388 10.58 -28.12 -4.30
CA GLN A 388 11.73 -27.78 -5.11
C GLN A 388 12.44 -26.49 -4.64
N ASP A 389 12.26 -26.11 -3.37
CA ASP A 389 12.81 -24.94 -2.65
C ASP A 389 13.68 -23.93 -3.46
N HIS A 390 13.13 -22.73 -3.63
CA HIS A 390 13.64 -21.64 -4.45
C HIS A 390 14.39 -20.59 -3.60
N ILE A 391 15.47 -20.00 -4.13
CA ILE A 391 16.14 -18.85 -3.50
C ILE A 391 15.52 -17.55 -4.01
N ILE A 392 15.03 -16.73 -3.09
CA ILE A 392 14.52 -15.38 -3.34
C ILE A 392 15.66 -14.46 -3.80
N ILE A 393 15.54 -13.86 -4.98
CA ILE A 393 16.49 -12.82 -5.44
C ILE A 393 15.84 -11.45 -5.33
N PRO A 394 16.46 -10.48 -4.62
CA PRO A 394 15.98 -9.11 -4.61
C PRO A 394 16.13 -8.46 -5.99
N PRO A 395 15.16 -7.63 -6.42
CA PRO A 395 15.29 -6.89 -7.67
C PRO A 395 16.54 -5.99 -7.64
N SER A 396 17.23 -5.89 -8.77
CA SER A 396 18.38 -4.99 -8.90
C SER A 396 17.92 -3.54 -8.71
N PRO A 397 18.51 -2.77 -7.77
CA PRO A 397 18.05 -1.42 -7.46
C PRO A 397 18.27 -0.46 -8.62
N GLN A 398 17.18 0.14 -9.11
CA GLN A 398 17.17 1.17 -10.14
C GLN A 398 17.17 2.58 -9.52
N SER A 399 18.28 3.04 -8.93
CA SER A 399 18.36 4.42 -8.39
C SER A 399 19.34 5.33 -9.15
N LYS A 400 19.01 6.62 -9.30
CA LYS A 400 19.72 7.64 -10.10
C LYS A 400 21.17 7.94 -9.65
N LEU A 401 21.95 8.44 -10.62
CA LEU A 401 23.41 8.59 -10.73
C LEU A 401 24.17 9.24 -9.55
N SER A 402 25.24 8.57 -9.13
CA SER A 402 26.50 9.17 -8.64
C SER A 402 27.64 8.17 -8.91
N PRO A 403 28.82 8.58 -9.40
CA PRO A 403 29.89 7.67 -9.80
C PRO A 403 30.40 6.79 -8.64
N ASN A 404 30.34 7.30 -7.40
CA ASN A 404 30.66 6.49 -6.22
C ASN A 404 29.73 5.27 -6.08
N LYS A 405 28.45 5.40 -6.48
CA LYS A 405 27.48 4.29 -6.43
C LYS A 405 27.61 3.32 -7.62
N ASP A 406 28.27 3.70 -8.71
CA ASP A 406 28.50 2.76 -9.83
C ASP A 406 29.43 1.60 -9.44
N ARG A 407 30.34 1.81 -8.49
CA ARG A 407 31.17 0.75 -7.92
C ARG A 407 30.35 -0.23 -7.07
N HIS A 408 29.41 0.27 -6.27
CA HIS A 408 28.46 -0.58 -5.53
C HIS A 408 27.56 -1.37 -6.49
N ARG A 409 27.14 -0.77 -7.60
CA ARG A 409 26.41 -1.49 -8.67
C ARG A 409 27.27 -2.58 -9.32
N ALA A 410 28.56 -2.35 -9.54
CA ALA A 410 29.43 -3.40 -10.06
C ALA A 410 29.52 -4.60 -9.10
N GLN A 411 29.55 -4.36 -7.79
CA GLN A 411 29.48 -5.41 -6.78
C GLN A 411 28.11 -6.12 -6.79
N LEU A 412 27.01 -5.37 -6.90
CA LEU A 412 25.66 -5.94 -7.03
C LEU A 412 25.51 -6.80 -8.30
N ARG A 413 26.11 -6.40 -9.43
CA ARG A 413 26.14 -7.22 -10.66
C ARG A 413 26.87 -8.55 -10.45
N ARG A 414 27.91 -8.60 -9.62
CA ARG A 414 28.61 -9.85 -9.28
C ARG A 414 27.77 -10.75 -8.38
N LEU A 415 27.06 -10.17 -7.41
CA LEU A 415 26.08 -10.91 -6.61
C LEU A 415 24.96 -11.47 -7.50
N ASN A 416 24.52 -10.71 -8.52
CA ASN A 416 23.57 -11.21 -9.50
C ASN A 416 24.17 -12.38 -10.33
N SER A 417 25.44 -12.33 -10.72
CA SER A 417 26.12 -13.47 -11.39
C SER A 417 26.11 -14.71 -10.50
N LEU A 418 26.46 -14.56 -9.22
CA LEU A 418 26.42 -15.66 -8.24
C LEU A 418 25.01 -16.25 -8.13
N SER A 419 24.00 -15.38 -8.06
CA SER A 419 22.60 -15.79 -7.98
C SER A 419 22.13 -16.53 -9.23
N GLN A 420 22.60 -16.15 -10.42
CA GLN A 420 22.37 -16.86 -11.68
C GLN A 420 23.08 -18.23 -11.69
N GLY A 421 24.31 -18.29 -11.17
CA GLY A 421 25.05 -19.55 -11.01
C GLY A 421 24.31 -20.55 -10.11
N ILE A 422 23.75 -20.08 -8.99
CA ILE A 422 22.96 -20.93 -8.09
C ILE A 422 21.67 -21.41 -8.74
N ARG A 423 20.97 -20.57 -9.51
CA ARG A 423 19.79 -21.00 -10.29
C ARG A 423 20.17 -22.04 -11.34
N GLY A 424 21.29 -21.85 -12.03
CA GLY A 424 21.80 -22.82 -13.01
C GLY A 424 22.08 -24.16 -12.37
N LEU A 425 22.71 -24.15 -11.20
CA LEU A 425 22.96 -25.34 -10.39
C LEU A 425 21.66 -26.02 -9.94
N HIS A 426 20.67 -25.25 -9.48
CA HIS A 426 19.39 -25.77 -9.03
C HIS A 426 18.62 -26.44 -10.17
N ALA A 427 18.52 -25.78 -11.31
CA ALA A 427 17.94 -26.36 -12.52
C ALA A 427 18.69 -27.63 -12.97
N LYS A 428 20.03 -27.64 -12.88
CA LYS A 428 20.82 -28.86 -13.16
C LYS A 428 20.52 -29.96 -12.14
N MET A 429 20.41 -29.65 -10.85
CA MET A 429 20.06 -30.62 -9.81
C MET A 429 18.69 -31.27 -10.09
N GLN A 430 17.72 -30.48 -10.57
CA GLN A 430 16.41 -31.03 -10.98
C GLN A 430 16.53 -31.99 -12.17
N LEU A 431 17.29 -31.62 -13.21
CA LEU A 431 17.55 -32.51 -14.34
C LEU A 431 18.19 -33.81 -13.91
N ILE A 432 19.16 -33.73 -12.99
CA ILE A 432 19.86 -34.88 -12.44
C ILE A 432 18.90 -35.76 -11.65
N ARG A 433 17.99 -35.18 -10.85
CA ARG A 433 16.96 -35.95 -10.12
C ARG A 433 16.07 -36.72 -11.08
N GLU A 434 15.49 -36.04 -12.08
CA GLU A 434 14.63 -36.68 -13.09
C GLU A 434 15.37 -37.76 -13.88
N GLU A 435 16.62 -37.51 -14.27
CA GLU A 435 17.44 -38.48 -15.00
C GLU A 435 17.84 -39.67 -14.11
N SER A 436 18.10 -39.44 -12.82
CA SER A 436 18.42 -40.50 -11.87
C SER A 436 17.23 -41.41 -11.59
N ASP A 437 16.03 -40.84 -11.45
CA ASP A 437 14.79 -41.60 -11.29
C ASP A 437 14.51 -42.44 -12.55
N ALA A 438 14.65 -41.84 -13.74
CA ALA A 438 14.47 -42.55 -15.01
C ALA A 438 15.57 -43.60 -15.28
N SER A 439 16.79 -43.37 -14.80
CA SER A 439 17.90 -44.33 -14.91
C SER A 439 17.72 -45.49 -13.94
N LEU A 440 17.23 -45.23 -12.73
CA LEU A 440 16.90 -46.26 -11.74
C LEU A 440 15.82 -47.21 -12.26
N GLU A 441 14.81 -46.70 -12.98
CA GLU A 441 13.77 -47.53 -13.60
C GLU A 441 14.29 -48.35 -14.80
N ARG A 442 15.31 -47.88 -15.51
CA ARG A 442 15.83 -48.51 -16.74
C ARG A 442 17.02 -49.43 -16.51
N ALA A 443 17.79 -49.21 -15.45
CA ALA A 443 19.00 -49.96 -15.17
C ALA A 443 18.66 -51.44 -14.92
N THR A 444 19.13 -52.31 -15.81
CA THR A 444 19.13 -53.76 -15.59
C THR A 444 20.35 -54.20 -14.77
N ASP A 445 21.47 -53.47 -14.92
CA ASP A 445 22.75 -53.72 -14.26
C ASP A 445 23.16 -52.54 -13.35
N ASP A 446 23.55 -52.84 -12.12
CA ASP A 446 23.96 -51.85 -11.11
C ASP A 446 25.21 -51.03 -11.51
N ALA A 447 26.07 -51.61 -12.36
CA ALA A 447 27.33 -50.98 -12.78
C ALA A 447 27.09 -49.73 -13.65
N ASP A 448 26.16 -49.81 -14.61
CA ASP A 448 25.84 -48.70 -15.51
C ASP A 448 25.18 -47.54 -14.76
N PHE A 449 24.31 -47.85 -13.79
CA PHE A 449 23.73 -46.86 -12.89
C PHE A 449 24.82 -46.15 -12.06
N GLY A 450 25.76 -46.91 -11.49
CA GLY A 450 26.87 -46.36 -10.70
C GLY A 450 27.80 -45.43 -11.50
N THR A 451 28.11 -45.77 -12.76
CA THR A 451 28.92 -44.90 -13.63
C THR A 451 28.18 -43.61 -13.97
N THR A 452 26.90 -43.71 -14.36
CA THR A 452 26.04 -42.56 -14.63
C THR A 452 25.99 -41.63 -13.40
N LEU A 453 25.71 -42.18 -12.22
CA LEU A 453 25.64 -41.40 -10.98
C LEU A 453 26.96 -40.70 -10.64
N THR A 454 28.10 -41.37 -10.85
CA THR A 454 29.43 -40.78 -10.62
C THR A 454 29.68 -39.57 -11.53
N THR A 455 29.31 -39.66 -12.82
CA THR A 455 29.43 -38.52 -13.75
C THR A 455 28.54 -37.34 -13.33
N LEU A 456 27.33 -37.62 -12.82
CA LEU A 456 26.40 -36.59 -12.32
C LEU A 456 26.97 -35.86 -11.10
N TYR A 457 27.55 -36.58 -10.13
CA TYR A 457 28.22 -35.96 -8.98
C TYR A 457 29.43 -35.10 -9.38
N GLN A 458 30.22 -35.54 -10.37
CA GLN A 458 31.35 -34.77 -10.88
C GLN A 458 30.89 -33.46 -11.56
N SER A 459 29.79 -33.50 -12.30
CA SER A 459 29.18 -32.33 -12.95
C SER A 459 28.69 -31.30 -11.92
N ILE A 460 27.99 -31.75 -10.87
CA ILE A 460 27.57 -30.88 -9.75
C ILE A 460 28.79 -30.27 -9.05
N GLY A 461 29.83 -31.07 -8.80
CA GLY A 461 31.05 -30.61 -8.16
C GLY A 461 31.79 -29.53 -8.98
N ALA A 462 31.76 -29.61 -10.30
CA ALA A 462 32.35 -28.60 -11.18
C ALA A 462 31.62 -27.26 -11.08
N ASP A 463 30.28 -27.27 -11.06
CA ASP A 463 29.46 -26.06 -10.91
C ASP A 463 29.67 -25.41 -9.53
N LEU A 464 29.68 -26.21 -8.46
CA LEU A 464 29.96 -25.71 -7.10
C LEU A 464 31.33 -25.05 -7.00
N ARG A 465 32.36 -25.64 -7.61
CA ARG A 465 33.70 -25.03 -7.67
C ARG A 465 33.67 -23.72 -8.44
N GLY A 466 32.94 -23.64 -9.56
CA GLY A 466 32.79 -22.40 -10.33
C GLY A 466 32.08 -21.29 -9.53
N ILE A 467 30.98 -21.60 -8.87
CA ILE A 467 30.24 -20.66 -8.00
C ILE A 467 31.13 -20.17 -6.84
N LEU A 468 31.88 -21.07 -6.21
CA LEU A 468 32.79 -20.74 -5.13
C LEU A 468 33.93 -19.83 -5.62
N GLN A 469 34.50 -20.09 -6.80
CA GLN A 469 35.49 -19.21 -7.43
C GLN A 469 34.92 -17.83 -7.75
N GLU A 470 33.70 -17.73 -8.29
CA GLU A 470 33.04 -16.44 -8.53
C GLU A 470 32.81 -15.67 -7.22
N TRP A 471 32.43 -16.37 -6.15
CA TRP A 471 32.24 -15.79 -4.82
C TRP A 471 33.57 -15.31 -4.20
N GLU A 472 34.62 -16.12 -4.25
CA GLU A 472 35.96 -15.76 -3.76
C GLU A 472 36.54 -14.58 -4.55
N ALA A 473 36.35 -14.55 -5.87
CA ALA A 473 36.75 -13.42 -6.71
C ALA A 473 35.95 -12.15 -6.39
N GLY A 474 34.66 -12.27 -6.07
CA GLY A 474 33.82 -11.18 -5.58
C GLY A 474 34.31 -10.62 -4.23
N LYS A 475 34.53 -11.52 -3.26
CA LYS A 475 34.99 -11.19 -1.91
C LYS A 475 36.37 -10.53 -1.92
N SER A 476 37.34 -11.12 -2.62
CA SER A 476 38.70 -10.56 -2.73
C SER A 476 38.70 -9.17 -3.37
N SER A 477 37.89 -8.95 -4.40
CA SER A 477 37.74 -7.63 -5.03
C SER A 477 37.12 -6.59 -4.08
N LEU A 478 36.20 -7.00 -3.20
CA LEU A 478 35.61 -6.16 -2.17
C LEU A 478 36.63 -5.83 -1.06
N LEU A 479 37.40 -6.81 -0.60
CA LEU A 479 38.45 -6.59 0.40
C LEU A 479 39.55 -5.66 -0.12
N ALA A 480 40.03 -5.89 -1.35
CA ALA A 480 41.00 -5.00 -2.00
C ALA A 480 40.46 -3.56 -2.18
N THR A 481 39.13 -3.41 -2.23
CA THR A 481 38.46 -2.10 -2.25
C THR A 481 38.47 -1.43 -0.87
N LEU A 482 38.32 -2.19 0.21
CA LEU A 482 38.30 -1.69 1.58
C LEU A 482 39.70 -1.36 2.11
N GLU A 483 40.72 -2.15 1.75
CA GLU A 483 42.09 -1.97 2.24
C GLU A 483 42.81 -0.74 1.65
N ASN A 484 42.34 -0.20 0.52
CA ASN A 484 42.94 0.96 -0.13
C ASN A 484 41.98 2.17 -0.17
N PRO A 485 41.66 2.79 0.98
CA PRO A 485 40.88 4.02 0.99
C PRO A 485 41.66 5.21 0.42
N ASP A 486 43.00 5.25 0.50
CA ASP A 486 43.79 6.44 0.13
C ASP A 486 43.82 6.76 -1.37
N ARG A 487 43.32 5.86 -2.24
CA ARG A 487 43.02 6.23 -3.63
C ARG A 487 41.74 7.07 -3.76
N LEU A 488 41.00 7.32 -2.67
CA LEU A 488 39.81 8.17 -2.65
C LEU A 488 40.15 9.67 -2.62
N SER A 489 41.36 10.07 -2.19
CA SER A 489 41.66 11.47 -1.87
C SER A 489 42.65 12.16 -2.80
N ARG A 490 43.17 11.49 -3.85
CA ARG A 490 44.04 12.16 -4.82
C ARG A 490 43.23 12.57 -6.06
N PRO A 491 42.80 13.84 -6.17
CA PRO A 491 42.34 14.37 -7.44
C PRO A 491 43.53 14.35 -8.39
N THR A 492 43.51 13.46 -9.38
CA THR A 492 44.49 13.46 -10.46
C THR A 492 44.22 14.65 -11.38
N SER A 493 44.55 15.85 -10.91
CA SER A 493 44.86 16.99 -11.76
C SER A 493 46.25 16.75 -12.33
N LEU A 494 46.32 16.10 -13.48
CA LEU A 494 47.36 16.26 -14.50
C LEU A 494 46.99 15.36 -15.68
N LEU A 495 46.29 16.00 -16.62
CA LEU A 495 46.17 15.69 -18.04
C LEU A 495 47.10 14.55 -18.51
N ARG A 496 46.61 13.31 -18.49
CA ARG A 496 47.00 12.31 -19.47
C ARG A 496 45.76 11.60 -19.96
N SER A 497 45.47 11.85 -21.23
CA SER A 497 44.36 11.30 -22.00
C SER A 497 44.28 9.77 -21.87
N PRO A 498 43.07 9.21 -21.85
CA PRO A 498 42.84 7.79 -21.64
C PRO A 498 43.23 7.02 -22.89
N ALA A 499 44.35 6.31 -22.83
CA ALA A 499 44.57 5.17 -23.72
C ALA A 499 43.71 4.02 -23.17
N SER A 500 42.62 3.75 -23.88
CA SER A 500 41.73 2.61 -23.68
C SER A 500 42.55 1.33 -23.48
N PRO A 501 42.37 0.55 -22.41
CA PRO A 501 43.00 -0.76 -22.33
C PRO A 501 42.26 -1.67 -23.30
N THR A 502 42.89 -1.92 -24.44
CA THR A 502 42.49 -2.96 -25.38
C THR A 502 42.57 -4.29 -24.64
N PHE A 503 41.43 -4.95 -24.48
CA PHE A 503 41.34 -6.33 -24.02
C PHE A 503 42.12 -7.22 -24.98
N SER A 504 43.33 -7.65 -24.60
CA SER A 504 44.03 -8.73 -25.28
C SER A 504 43.93 -9.99 -24.44
N LEU A 505 43.13 -10.90 -24.98
CA LEU A 505 42.94 -12.29 -24.59
C LEU A 505 44.29 -13.03 -24.73
N GLY A 506 44.89 -13.44 -23.60
CA GLY A 506 45.97 -14.43 -23.57
C GLY A 506 47.21 -14.03 -22.77
N GLY A 507 47.50 -14.81 -21.73
CA GLY A 507 48.84 -14.88 -21.10
C GLY A 507 48.98 -14.13 -19.78
N ALA A 508 48.72 -14.82 -18.68
CA ALA A 508 49.12 -14.38 -17.35
C ALA A 508 50.64 -14.53 -17.18
N THR A 509 51.37 -13.42 -17.18
CA THR A 509 52.75 -13.35 -16.67
C THR A 509 52.78 -12.38 -15.50
N ALA A 510 52.03 -12.71 -14.45
CA ALA A 510 52.23 -12.08 -13.15
C ALA A 510 53.47 -12.74 -12.52
N VAL A 511 54.62 -12.09 -12.67
CA VAL A 511 55.81 -12.44 -11.89
C VAL A 511 55.58 -11.92 -10.47
N GLU A 512 55.43 -12.85 -9.52
CA GLU A 512 55.41 -12.59 -8.09
C GLU A 512 56.80 -12.10 -7.67
N GLY A 513 56.92 -10.85 -7.25
CA GLY A 513 58.20 -10.31 -6.76
C GLY A 513 58.22 -8.80 -6.75
N GLY A 514 58.77 -8.22 -5.67
CA GLY A 514 58.90 -6.77 -5.54
C GLY A 514 59.83 -6.18 -6.62
N PRO A 515 59.76 -4.87 -6.87
CA PRO A 515 60.55 -4.21 -7.93
C PRO A 515 62.07 -4.42 -7.80
N ALA A 516 62.56 -4.70 -6.60
CA ALA A 516 63.97 -5.02 -6.35
C ALA A 516 64.40 -6.39 -6.90
N GLU A 517 63.53 -7.41 -6.89
CA GLU A 517 63.82 -8.74 -7.45
C GLU A 517 63.81 -8.72 -8.98
N ALA A 518 62.90 -7.95 -9.58
CA ALA A 518 62.88 -7.73 -11.03
C ALA A 518 64.17 -7.04 -11.53
N LEU A 519 64.73 -6.11 -10.75
CA LEU A 519 66.01 -5.46 -11.05
C LEU A 519 67.21 -6.40 -10.90
N ARG A 520 67.19 -7.29 -9.90
CA ARG A 520 68.24 -8.32 -9.74
C ARG A 520 68.26 -9.33 -10.89
N ALA A 521 67.08 -9.74 -11.37
CA ALA A 521 66.97 -10.64 -12.51
C ALA A 521 67.45 -10.01 -13.83
N LEU A 522 67.34 -8.69 -13.97
CA LEU A 522 67.79 -7.96 -15.16
C LEU A 522 69.30 -7.69 -15.19
N ASN A 523 69.95 -7.56 -14.03
CA ASN A 523 71.37 -7.20 -13.98
C ASN A 523 72.34 -8.39 -14.09
N GLY A 524 71.84 -9.61 -14.27
CA GLY A 524 72.67 -10.75 -14.68
C GLY A 524 73.84 -11.06 -13.75
N GLU A 525 73.67 -10.90 -12.43
CA GLU A 525 74.67 -11.37 -11.47
C GLU A 525 74.62 -12.90 -11.37
N ASP A 526 75.63 -13.53 -11.96
CA ASP A 526 75.84 -14.98 -12.01
C ASP A 526 75.91 -15.61 -10.62
N GLN A 527 75.20 -16.74 -10.48
CA GLN A 527 75.20 -17.59 -9.30
C GLN A 527 76.59 -18.22 -9.11
N HIS A 528 77.37 -17.67 -8.17
CA HIS A 528 78.60 -18.29 -7.72
C HIS A 528 78.27 -19.55 -6.89
N LEU A 529 78.46 -20.70 -7.52
CA LEU A 529 78.52 -22.03 -6.92
C LEU A 529 79.53 -22.03 -5.77
N THR A 530 79.06 -22.04 -4.53
CA THR A 530 79.91 -22.37 -3.37
C THR A 530 79.87 -23.88 -3.17
N ALA A 531 81.05 -24.48 -3.34
CA ALA A 531 81.31 -25.89 -3.20
C ALA A 531 81.06 -26.39 -1.76
N PRO A 532 80.72 -27.67 -1.57
CA PRO A 532 80.29 -28.22 -0.30
C PRO A 532 81.49 -28.50 0.60
N ASP A 533 81.46 -27.95 1.81
CA ASP A 533 82.45 -28.27 2.83
C ASP A 533 82.13 -29.63 3.45
N ASN A 534 83.13 -30.49 3.37
CA ASN A 534 83.12 -31.89 3.70
C ASN A 534 83.40 -32.04 5.20
N ASN A 535 82.36 -32.17 6.03
CA ASN A 535 82.54 -32.66 7.40
C ASN A 535 81.80 -33.98 7.56
N MET A 536 82.61 -35.02 7.48
CA MET A 536 82.26 -36.40 7.77
C MET A 536 82.06 -36.57 9.29
N ASP A 537 81.18 -37.51 9.62
CA ASP A 537 81.16 -38.29 10.86
C ASP A 537 80.61 -37.66 12.14
N GLU A 538 79.29 -37.46 12.23
CA GLU A 538 78.56 -37.81 13.46
C GLU A 538 77.24 -38.52 13.13
N HIS A 539 77.24 -39.84 13.29
CA HIS A 539 76.07 -40.70 13.25
C HIS A 539 75.25 -40.51 14.55
N GLU A 540 74.43 -39.47 14.64
CA GLU A 540 73.40 -39.41 15.69
C GLU A 540 72.16 -40.21 15.27
N VAL A 541 72.01 -41.39 15.89
CA VAL A 541 70.81 -42.21 15.80
C VAL A 541 69.73 -41.56 16.67
N PHE A 542 68.81 -40.84 16.04
CA PHE A 542 67.65 -40.27 16.71
C PHE A 542 66.58 -41.37 16.93
N GLU A 543 66.49 -41.86 18.17
CA GLU A 543 65.33 -42.62 18.61
C GLU A 543 64.13 -41.67 18.72
N ALA A 544 63.21 -41.76 17.77
CA ALA A 544 62.00 -40.95 17.75
C ALA A 544 61.05 -41.35 18.89
N ILE A 545 61.19 -40.70 20.04
CA ILE A 545 60.19 -40.79 21.11
C ILE A 545 58.97 -40.00 20.64
N ALA A 546 57.90 -40.72 20.29
CA ALA A 546 56.61 -40.15 19.97
C ALA A 546 56.08 -39.37 21.18
N LEU A 547 56.22 -38.04 21.15
CA LEU A 547 55.52 -37.16 22.09
C LEU A 547 54.01 -37.41 21.92
N PRO A 548 53.31 -37.85 22.97
CA PRO A 548 51.87 -38.07 22.88
C PRO A 548 51.21 -36.74 22.53
N ARG A 549 50.45 -36.74 21.42
CA ARG A 549 49.57 -35.63 21.02
C ARG A 549 48.83 -35.12 22.26
N LYS A 550 49.16 -33.91 22.71
CA LYS A 550 48.32 -33.20 23.69
C LYS A 550 46.96 -33.02 23.05
N ARG A 551 46.03 -33.92 23.38
CA ARG A 551 44.62 -33.72 23.10
C ARG A 551 44.27 -32.45 23.86
N ASN A 552 43.99 -31.35 23.16
CA ASN A 552 43.38 -30.16 23.74
C ASN A 552 41.98 -30.56 24.23
N SER A 553 41.95 -31.26 25.35
CA SER A 553 40.77 -31.56 26.11
C SER A 553 40.49 -30.31 26.92
N MET A 554 39.51 -29.52 26.47
CA MET A 554 38.92 -28.45 27.27
C MET A 554 38.75 -28.94 28.69
N THR A 555 39.32 -28.21 29.64
CA THR A 555 39.20 -28.54 31.06
C THR A 555 37.72 -28.55 31.44
N ARG A 556 37.39 -29.22 32.54
CA ARG A 556 36.00 -29.27 33.04
C ARG A 556 35.46 -27.84 33.24
N ASP A 557 36.28 -26.93 33.76
CA ASP A 557 35.90 -25.55 34.03
C ASP A 557 35.66 -24.76 32.74
N GLU A 558 36.49 -24.97 31.73
CA GLU A 558 36.34 -24.36 30.41
C GLU A 558 35.08 -24.86 29.68
N ARG A 559 34.73 -26.14 29.83
CA ARG A 559 33.46 -26.70 29.34
C ARG A 559 32.25 -26.07 30.03
N ILE A 560 32.33 -25.83 31.34
CA ILE A 560 31.25 -25.19 32.11
C ILE A 560 31.11 -23.71 31.69
N ALA A 561 32.21 -23.00 31.50
CA ALA A 561 32.21 -21.61 31.04
C ALA A 561 31.58 -21.48 29.65
N ARG A 562 31.99 -22.35 28.71
CA ARG A 562 31.44 -22.35 27.34
C ARG A 562 29.95 -22.69 27.32
N MET A 563 29.50 -23.63 28.17
CA MET A 563 28.08 -23.95 28.31
C MET A 563 27.29 -22.77 28.89
N LYS A 564 27.85 -22.01 29.84
CA LYS A 564 27.22 -20.80 30.38
C LYS A 564 27.11 -19.69 29.33
N GLU A 565 28.17 -19.45 28.56
CA GLU A 565 28.18 -18.49 27.45
C GLU A 565 27.14 -18.86 26.37
N GLU A 566 27.04 -20.15 26.03
CA GLU A 566 26.07 -20.64 25.05
C GLU A 566 24.62 -20.52 25.53
N ARG A 567 24.35 -20.79 26.81
CA ARG A 567 23.02 -20.52 27.41
C ARG A 567 22.67 -19.04 27.42
N ALA A 568 23.63 -18.16 27.71
CA ALA A 568 23.42 -16.71 27.66
C ALA A 568 23.10 -16.25 26.23
N ARG A 569 23.84 -16.74 25.21
CA ARG A 569 23.52 -16.48 23.80
C ARG A 569 22.13 -16.96 23.40
N GLN A 570 21.72 -18.16 23.82
CA GLN A 570 20.38 -18.67 23.53
C GLN A 570 19.28 -17.88 24.24
N ALA A 571 19.51 -17.41 25.48
CA ALA A 571 18.56 -16.56 26.19
C ALA A 571 18.34 -15.22 25.48
N VAL A 572 19.43 -14.54 25.09
CA VAL A 572 19.37 -13.28 24.32
C VAL A 572 18.72 -13.50 22.94
N ALA A 573 18.98 -14.62 22.28
CA ALA A 573 18.32 -14.95 21.00
C ALA A 573 16.81 -15.19 21.16
N ARG A 574 16.39 -15.88 22.23
CA ARG A 574 14.97 -16.09 22.56
C ARG A 574 14.29 -14.77 22.92
N GLU A 575 14.92 -13.94 23.73
CA GLU A 575 14.41 -12.62 24.09
C GLU A 575 14.24 -11.73 22.85
N LYS A 576 15.20 -11.73 21.91
CA LYS A 576 15.04 -11.04 20.62
C LYS A 576 13.87 -11.59 19.79
N SER A 577 13.68 -12.91 19.75
CA SER A 577 12.53 -13.49 19.03
C SER A 577 11.19 -13.25 19.72
N ASP A 578 11.17 -13.24 21.05
CA ASP A 578 10.00 -12.96 21.85
C ASP A 578 9.65 -11.47 21.78
N ALA A 579 10.62 -10.55 21.81
CA ALA A 579 10.38 -9.12 21.59
C ALA A 579 9.72 -8.84 20.22
N ASN A 580 10.17 -9.55 19.17
CA ASN A 580 9.60 -9.40 17.84
C ASN A 580 8.16 -9.96 17.73
N THR A 581 7.81 -10.96 18.55
CA THR A 581 6.46 -11.58 18.55
C THR A 581 5.54 -11.04 19.65
N HIS A 582 6.09 -10.40 20.69
CA HIS A 582 5.36 -9.82 21.81
C HIS A 582 4.45 -8.70 21.30
N MET A 583 4.98 -7.83 20.43
CA MET A 583 4.20 -6.76 19.81
C MET A 583 3.05 -7.31 18.96
N LEU A 584 3.27 -8.41 18.23
CA LEU A 584 2.22 -9.09 17.47
C LEU A 584 1.15 -9.71 18.37
N ARG A 585 1.53 -10.30 19.52
CA ARG A 585 0.59 -10.84 20.50
C ARG A 585 -0.23 -9.73 21.17
N GLU A 586 0.41 -8.61 21.52
CA GLU A 586 -0.26 -7.41 22.05
C GLU A 586 -1.19 -6.78 21.01
N LEU A 587 -0.79 -6.74 19.74
CA LEU A 587 -1.68 -6.29 18.66
C LEU A 587 -2.86 -7.26 18.50
N GLU A 588 -2.64 -8.56 18.61
CA GLU A 588 -3.72 -9.55 18.57
C GLU A 588 -4.70 -9.38 19.75
N THR A 589 -4.21 -9.12 20.96
CA THR A 589 -5.04 -8.84 22.14
C THR A 589 -5.77 -7.51 22.01
N VAL A 590 -5.12 -6.46 21.51
CA VAL A 590 -5.72 -5.13 21.28
C VAL A 590 -6.74 -5.17 20.17
N ILE A 591 -6.53 -5.92 19.08
CA ILE A 591 -7.53 -6.12 18.03
C ILE A 591 -8.74 -6.88 18.59
N LYS A 592 -8.53 -7.90 19.43
CA LYS A 592 -9.62 -8.59 20.16
C LYS A 592 -10.34 -7.66 21.14
N LEU A 593 -9.64 -6.74 21.80
CA LEU A 593 -10.21 -5.77 22.73
C LEU A 593 -10.97 -4.63 22.01
N ARG A 594 -10.46 -4.15 20.87
CA ARG A 594 -11.16 -3.20 19.98
C ARG A 594 -12.48 -3.78 19.51
N ASN A 595 -12.52 -5.06 19.14
CA ASN A 595 -13.75 -5.73 18.75
C ASN A 595 -14.76 -5.88 19.90
N THR A 596 -14.33 -5.86 21.17
CA THR A 596 -15.25 -5.86 22.32
C THR A 596 -15.69 -4.44 22.71
N LEU A 597 -14.79 -3.46 22.76
CA LEU A 597 -15.13 -2.07 23.13
C LEU A 597 -15.96 -1.36 22.05
N THR A 598 -15.69 -1.56 20.76
CA THR A 598 -16.55 -1.02 19.69
C THR A 598 -17.95 -1.64 19.69
N ARG A 599 -18.10 -2.85 20.25
CA ARG A 599 -19.42 -3.46 20.49
C ARG A 599 -20.16 -2.80 21.64
N ASN A 600 -19.46 -2.36 22.69
CA ASN A 600 -20.06 -1.70 23.85
C ASN A 600 -20.39 -0.22 23.57
N TRP A 601 -19.54 0.51 22.84
CA TRP A 601 -19.81 1.92 22.50
C TRP A 601 -21.01 2.10 21.56
N ARG A 602 -21.28 1.14 20.67
CA ARG A 602 -22.49 1.16 19.83
C ARG A 602 -23.80 0.99 20.62
N ASN A 603 -23.75 0.69 21.92
CA ASN A 603 -24.96 0.63 22.75
C ASN A 603 -25.29 1.97 23.46
N TYR A 604 -24.38 2.95 23.52
CA TYR A 604 -24.62 4.17 24.29
C TYR A 604 -24.85 5.45 23.47
N VAL A 605 -24.75 5.42 22.13
CA VAL A 605 -25.05 6.58 21.29
C VAL A 605 -26.16 6.26 20.28
N MET A 606 -27.39 6.24 20.80
CA MET A 606 -28.64 6.42 20.04
C MET A 606 -29.54 7.33 20.87
N LEU A 607 -29.01 8.48 21.27
CA LEU A 607 -29.83 9.59 21.75
C LEU A 607 -30.24 10.42 20.53
N ASN A 608 -31.54 10.39 20.27
CA ASN A 608 -32.22 10.97 19.14
C ASN A 608 -32.02 12.51 19.16
N PRO A 609 -31.58 13.18 18.07
CA PRO A 609 -31.26 14.62 18.09
C PRO A 609 -32.46 15.58 18.20
N ARG A 610 -33.61 15.18 18.79
CA ARG A 610 -34.84 15.97 18.76
C ARG A 610 -35.15 16.80 20.01
N ASP A 611 -34.35 16.73 21.07
CA ASP A 611 -34.69 17.39 22.34
C ASP A 611 -33.84 18.63 22.71
N ALA A 612 -33.09 19.21 21.76
CA ALA A 612 -32.36 20.46 21.98
C ALA A 612 -32.95 21.61 21.15
N CYS A 613 -34.20 22.00 21.42
CA CYS A 613 -34.78 23.22 20.85
C CYS A 613 -35.94 23.73 21.71
N LEU A 614 -35.65 24.24 22.91
CA LEU A 614 -36.64 24.90 23.75
C LEU A 614 -36.02 26.11 24.48
N HIS A 615 -36.68 27.25 24.30
CA HIS A 615 -36.63 28.48 25.10
C HIS A 615 -35.41 29.41 25.00
N ALA A 616 -35.46 30.31 24.02
CA ALA A 616 -35.04 31.70 24.21
C ALA A 616 -36.06 32.63 23.52
N THR A 617 -37.13 32.93 24.26
CA THR A 617 -38.14 33.93 23.90
C THR A 617 -37.75 35.29 24.48
N ASP A 618 -37.99 36.33 23.67
CA ASP A 618 -38.11 37.74 24.03
C ASP A 618 -36.87 38.49 24.54
N THR A 619 -36.35 39.41 23.72
CA THR A 619 -36.52 40.84 24.01
C THR A 619 -36.26 41.67 22.74
N SER A 620 -37.30 42.39 22.37
CA SER A 620 -37.34 43.44 21.36
C SER A 620 -36.57 44.69 21.83
N ARG A 621 -35.63 45.18 21.01
CA ARG A 621 -35.18 46.58 21.06
C ARG A 621 -34.94 47.14 19.65
N PHE A 622 -35.92 47.95 19.25
CA PHE A 622 -35.77 49.24 18.55
C PHE A 622 -34.89 49.34 17.29
N LEU A 623 -35.57 49.28 16.15
CA LEU A 623 -35.71 50.36 15.16
C LEU A 623 -34.56 51.38 15.06
N GLN A 624 -33.78 51.29 13.98
CA GLN A 624 -33.26 52.49 13.32
C GLN A 624 -33.22 52.30 11.81
N LEU A 625 -34.26 52.83 11.15
CA LEU A 625 -34.38 53.02 9.72
C LEU A 625 -33.47 54.17 9.26
N LYS A 626 -32.58 53.92 8.28
CA LYS A 626 -32.19 54.91 7.27
C LYS A 626 -31.99 54.20 5.92
N PRO A 627 -32.79 54.54 4.90
CA PRO A 627 -32.60 54.08 3.54
C PRO A 627 -31.78 55.11 2.74
N THR A 628 -30.66 54.70 2.17
CA THR A 628 -29.98 55.45 1.10
C THR A 628 -29.66 54.48 -0.02
N LEU A 629 -30.56 54.47 -1.02
CA LEU A 629 -30.26 53.99 -2.37
C LEU A 629 -29.15 54.87 -2.96
N THR A 630 -27.99 54.30 -3.24
CA THR A 630 -27.08 54.88 -4.24
C THR A 630 -26.24 53.78 -4.90
N PHE A 631 -26.44 53.70 -6.21
CA PHE A 631 -25.50 53.21 -7.23
C PHE A 631 -25.08 51.73 -7.26
N LEU A 632 -25.86 51.00 -8.07
CA LEU A 632 -25.40 49.92 -8.94
C LEU A 632 -24.10 50.30 -9.68
N LYS A 633 -22.99 49.66 -9.33
CA LYS A 633 -21.85 49.51 -10.26
C LYS A 633 -21.06 48.24 -9.93
N ALA A 634 -20.94 47.38 -10.95
CA ALA A 634 -19.95 46.33 -11.09
C ALA A 634 -20.08 45.04 -10.25
N ALA A 635 -21.27 44.43 -10.19
CA ALA A 635 -21.37 42.98 -9.98
C ALA A 635 -21.22 42.24 -11.32
N ARG A 636 -20.00 42.22 -11.89
CA ARG A 636 -19.65 41.19 -12.88
C ARG A 636 -19.38 39.93 -12.09
N HIS A 637 -20.42 39.13 -11.86
CA HIS A 637 -20.27 37.71 -11.60
C HIS A 637 -19.61 37.10 -12.84
N SER A 638 -18.28 37.09 -12.82
CA SER A 638 -17.47 36.19 -13.63
C SER A 638 -17.99 34.80 -13.35
N LEU A 639 -18.51 34.17 -14.40
CA LEU A 639 -18.91 32.77 -14.44
C LEU A 639 -17.76 31.92 -13.88
N ARG A 640 -17.83 31.56 -12.61
CA ARG A 640 -16.97 30.51 -12.07
C ARG A 640 -17.41 29.22 -12.77
N PRO A 641 -16.50 28.47 -13.40
CA PRO A 641 -16.83 27.15 -13.89
C PRO A 641 -17.36 26.35 -12.69
N ILE A 642 -18.41 25.59 -12.94
CA ILE A 642 -18.96 24.62 -12.00
C ILE A 642 -17.85 23.58 -11.80
N HIS A 643 -16.92 23.85 -10.88
CA HIS A 643 -16.09 22.79 -10.32
C HIS A 643 -17.06 21.96 -9.49
N THR A 644 -17.50 20.89 -10.13
CA THR A 644 -17.96 19.65 -9.53
C THR A 644 -17.36 19.52 -8.14
N HIS A 645 -18.21 19.39 -7.12
CA HIS A 645 -17.82 19.02 -5.76
C HIS A 645 -17.04 17.70 -5.83
N LEU A 646 -15.74 17.78 -6.10
CA LEU A 646 -14.80 16.69 -5.85
C LEU A 646 -14.80 16.53 -4.33
N TYR A 647 -15.08 15.31 -3.92
CA TYR A 647 -15.17 14.89 -2.54
C TYR A 647 -13.83 15.15 -1.85
N GLN A 648 -13.69 16.28 -1.17
CA GLN A 648 -12.53 16.52 -0.31
C GLN A 648 -12.66 15.59 0.90
N LEU A 649 -11.69 14.70 1.08
CA LEU A 649 -11.62 13.79 2.22
C LEU A 649 -11.15 14.53 3.47
N LEU A 650 -10.11 15.35 3.27
CA LEU A 650 -9.46 16.16 4.29
C LEU A 650 -9.62 17.64 3.97
N GLU A 651 -10.12 18.39 4.94
CA GLU A 651 -10.09 19.85 4.97
C GLU A 651 -9.69 20.30 6.37
N ALA A 652 -8.51 20.91 6.50
CA ALA A 652 -7.98 21.36 7.78
C ALA A 652 -7.49 22.80 7.67
N ARG A 653 -8.17 23.74 8.34
CA ARG A 653 -7.86 25.17 8.32
C ARG A 653 -7.23 25.64 9.63
N LEU A 654 -6.01 26.15 9.55
CA LEU A 654 -5.27 26.78 10.65
C LEU A 654 -5.34 28.30 10.52
N GLU A 655 -5.74 28.98 11.59
CA GLU A 655 -5.84 30.46 11.62
C GLU A 655 -4.48 31.15 11.36
N GLN A 656 -3.37 30.49 11.69
CA GLN A 656 -2.02 31.01 11.46
C GLN A 656 -1.12 29.95 10.83
N ALA A 657 -0.66 30.22 9.60
CA ALA A 657 0.32 29.40 8.88
C ALA A 657 1.67 29.32 9.61
N SER A 658 1.98 30.31 10.46
CA SER A 658 3.21 30.33 11.26
C SER A 658 3.36 29.14 12.19
N LEU A 659 2.25 28.55 12.68
CA LEU A 659 2.28 27.37 13.55
C LEU A 659 2.91 26.19 12.81
N LEU A 660 2.33 25.78 11.68
CA LEU A 660 2.85 24.64 10.91
C LEU A 660 4.25 24.93 10.35
N LYS A 661 4.53 26.17 9.95
CA LYS A 661 5.84 26.61 9.49
C LYS A 661 6.94 26.42 10.55
N LYS A 662 6.68 26.82 11.80
CA LYS A 662 7.62 26.66 12.92
C LYS A 662 7.79 25.19 13.32
N VAL A 663 6.71 24.41 13.30
CA VAL A 663 6.74 22.96 13.55
C VAL A 663 7.63 22.27 12.51
N VAL A 664 7.37 22.47 11.22
CA VAL A 664 8.17 21.84 10.15
C VAL A 664 9.64 22.28 10.21
N ASP A 665 9.92 23.55 10.52
CA ASP A 665 11.30 24.05 10.67
C ASP A 665 12.06 23.41 11.84
N ALA A 666 11.35 23.02 12.91
CA ALA A 666 11.93 22.31 14.04
C ALA A 666 12.21 20.82 13.76
N ILE A 667 11.44 20.18 12.87
CA ILE A 667 11.52 18.74 12.60
C ILE A 667 12.45 18.39 11.43
N LYS A 668 12.51 19.24 10.39
CA LYS A 668 13.19 18.95 9.11
C LYS A 668 14.68 18.59 9.20
N ASP A 669 15.34 18.95 10.30
CA ASP A 669 16.77 18.67 10.50
C ASP A 669 17.01 17.28 11.11
N LEU A 670 15.97 16.71 11.73
CA LEU A 670 15.98 15.36 12.28
C LEU A 670 15.51 14.34 11.24
N VAL A 671 14.51 14.71 10.45
CA VAL A 671 13.80 13.80 9.53
C VAL A 671 13.61 14.50 8.19
N GLN A 672 13.86 13.78 7.09
CA GLN A 672 13.73 14.32 5.73
C GLN A 672 12.32 14.12 5.16
N ASP A 673 11.76 12.93 5.36
CA ASP A 673 10.48 12.48 4.84
C ASP A 673 9.65 11.90 5.99
N CYS A 674 8.36 12.23 6.08
CA CYS A 674 7.48 11.75 7.15
C CYS A 674 6.02 11.64 6.69
N ASN A 675 5.25 10.81 7.38
CA ASN A 675 3.79 10.73 7.22
C ASN A 675 3.08 11.70 8.18
N PHE A 676 2.17 12.50 7.63
CA PHE A 676 1.16 13.23 8.41
C PHE A 676 -0.11 12.39 8.45
N ASP A 677 -0.36 11.74 9.57
CA ASP A 677 -1.51 10.89 9.81
C ASP A 677 -2.71 11.73 10.22
N CYS A 678 -3.66 11.91 9.31
CA CYS A 678 -4.88 12.66 9.54
C CYS A 678 -6.03 11.70 9.87
N ASN A 679 -6.74 11.97 10.96
CA ASN A 679 -7.95 11.25 11.36
C ASN A 679 -9.00 12.26 11.87
N ASP A 680 -10.16 11.78 12.33
CA ASP A 680 -11.24 12.62 12.87
C ASP A 680 -10.82 13.45 14.12
N SER A 681 -9.82 12.97 14.86
CA SER A 681 -9.33 13.57 16.09
C SER A 681 -8.27 14.65 15.86
N GLY A 682 -7.62 14.66 14.69
CA GLY A 682 -6.61 15.65 14.32
C GLY A 682 -5.52 15.11 13.39
N ILE A 683 -4.42 15.85 13.32
CA ILE A 683 -3.22 15.50 12.53
C ILE A 683 -2.10 15.09 13.49
N ALA A 684 -1.58 13.89 13.30
CA ALA A 684 -0.44 13.36 14.03
C ALA A 684 0.76 13.14 13.10
N LEU A 685 1.96 13.20 13.66
CA LEU A 685 3.21 12.85 12.97
C LEU A 685 4.11 12.16 13.97
N GLN A 686 4.72 11.07 13.57
CA GLN A 686 5.72 10.38 14.36
C GLN A 686 6.87 9.97 13.46
N ALA A 687 8.11 10.23 13.87
CA ALA A 687 9.27 9.80 13.08
C ALA A 687 10.55 9.64 13.91
N MET A 688 11.38 8.68 13.52
CA MET A 688 12.73 8.50 14.07
C MET A 688 13.75 9.21 13.19
N ASP A 689 14.85 9.65 13.79
CA ASP A 689 16.00 10.15 13.06
C ASP A 689 16.79 9.01 12.39
N ASN A 690 17.71 9.36 11.48
CA ASN A 690 18.52 8.38 10.75
C ASN A 690 19.40 7.47 11.63
N SER A 691 19.73 7.90 12.86
CA SER A 691 20.53 7.09 13.79
C SER A 691 19.69 6.30 14.80
N HIS A 692 18.36 6.44 14.76
CA HIS A 692 17.41 5.82 15.68
C HIS A 692 17.66 6.14 17.17
N VAL A 693 18.29 7.27 17.47
CA VAL A 693 18.54 7.73 18.87
C VAL A 693 17.56 8.82 19.30
N ALA A 694 16.89 9.47 18.35
CA ALA A 694 15.91 10.50 18.58
C ALA A 694 14.60 10.19 17.86
N LEU A 695 13.48 10.48 18.52
CA LEU A 695 12.14 10.34 17.96
C LEU A 695 11.37 11.64 18.14
N VAL A 696 10.68 12.07 17.10
CA VAL A 696 9.74 13.18 17.14
C VAL A 696 8.31 12.63 17.13
N SER A 697 7.45 13.20 17.96
CA SER A 697 6.02 12.97 17.98
C SER A 697 5.30 14.31 18.07
N MET A 698 4.41 14.57 17.11
CA MET A 698 3.61 15.78 17.04
C MET A 698 2.15 15.39 16.98
N ILE A 699 1.31 16.08 17.75
CA ILE A 699 -0.14 15.94 17.70
C ILE A 699 -0.76 17.34 17.63
N LEU A 700 -1.63 17.55 16.64
CA LEU A 700 -2.50 18.70 16.50
C LEU A 700 -3.95 18.21 16.53
N LYS A 701 -4.68 18.51 17.62
CA LYS A 701 -6.08 18.08 17.76
C LYS A 701 -6.99 18.87 16.83
N ALA A 702 -8.11 18.27 16.44
CA ALA A 702 -9.16 18.88 15.61
C ALA A 702 -9.63 20.24 16.13
N GLU A 703 -9.65 20.43 17.45
CA GLU A 703 -9.99 21.71 18.11
C GLU A 703 -9.06 22.87 17.73
N GLY A 704 -7.85 22.58 17.25
CA GLY A 704 -6.88 23.57 16.77
C GLY A 704 -7.15 24.12 15.37
N PHE A 705 -8.17 23.59 14.69
CA PHE A 705 -8.48 23.88 13.30
C PHE A 705 -9.93 24.38 13.19
N SER A 706 -10.19 25.28 12.23
CA SER A 706 -11.47 25.95 12.05
C SER A 706 -11.75 26.25 10.56
N PRO A 707 -12.44 25.37 9.81
CA PRO A 707 -12.95 24.05 10.20
C PRO A 707 -11.91 22.93 10.08
N TYR A 708 -12.21 21.79 10.72
CA TYR A 708 -11.54 20.52 10.53
C TYR A 708 -12.52 19.45 10.07
N ARG A 709 -12.16 18.72 9.03
CA ARG A 709 -12.92 17.57 8.54
C ARG A 709 -11.96 16.54 7.99
N CYS A 710 -12.06 15.31 8.49
CA CYS A 710 -11.34 14.16 7.98
C CYS A 710 -12.32 12.97 7.96
N ASP A 711 -12.74 12.55 6.78
CA ASP A 711 -13.76 11.50 6.65
C ASP A 711 -13.21 10.08 6.91
N ARG A 712 -11.93 9.87 6.62
CA ARG A 712 -11.21 8.60 6.78
C ARG A 712 -9.78 8.86 7.17
N ASN A 713 -9.20 7.91 7.89
CA ASN A 713 -7.79 7.94 8.23
C ASN A 713 -6.95 7.96 6.95
N VAL A 714 -6.12 8.98 6.79
CA VAL A 714 -5.25 9.17 5.63
C VAL A 714 -3.85 9.53 6.09
N ALA A 715 -2.85 8.85 5.54
CA ALA A 715 -1.44 9.16 5.78
C ALA A 715 -0.89 9.95 4.59
N LEU A 716 -0.43 11.17 4.84
CA LEU A 716 0.10 12.05 3.80
C LEU A 716 1.63 12.06 3.89
N GLY A 717 2.28 11.25 3.05
CA GLY A 717 3.73 11.20 2.99
C GLY A 717 4.31 12.39 2.24
N ILE A 718 5.06 13.23 2.95
CA ILE A 718 5.58 14.50 2.43
C ILE A 718 7.07 14.62 2.73
N ASN A 719 7.82 15.07 1.71
CA ASN A 719 9.19 15.53 1.90
C ASN A 719 9.21 16.90 2.62
N LEU A 720 9.79 16.94 3.82
CA LEU A 720 9.80 18.14 4.67
C LEU A 720 10.59 19.30 4.07
N VAL A 721 11.61 19.02 3.25
CA VAL A 721 12.39 20.05 2.55
C VAL A 721 11.52 20.76 1.50
N SER A 722 10.70 20.01 0.77
CA SER A 722 9.74 20.55 -0.20
C SER A 722 8.63 21.34 0.50
N LEU A 723 8.06 20.78 1.57
CA LEU A 723 7.04 21.45 2.38
C LEU A 723 7.55 22.78 2.96
N THR A 724 8.78 22.80 3.47
CA THR A 724 9.42 24.02 3.98
C THR A 724 9.52 25.12 2.92
N LYS A 725 9.80 24.78 1.65
CA LYS A 725 9.88 25.76 0.56
C LYS A 725 8.52 26.40 0.27
N VAL A 726 7.46 25.61 0.28
CA VAL A 726 6.09 26.10 0.06
C VAL A 726 5.62 26.95 1.23
N LEU A 727 5.84 26.51 2.48
CA LEU A 727 5.49 27.27 3.69
C LEU A 727 6.26 28.59 3.83
N ARG A 728 7.40 28.75 3.15
CA ARG A 728 8.14 30.03 3.11
C ARG A 728 7.45 31.10 2.27
N ALA A 729 6.57 30.74 1.34
CA ALA A 729 5.81 31.70 0.54
C ALA A 729 4.71 32.41 1.35
N ALA A 730 4.30 31.83 2.48
CA ALA A 730 3.30 32.36 3.39
C ALA A 730 3.88 33.34 4.41
N GLN A 731 3.11 34.40 4.70
CA GLN A 731 3.34 35.29 5.83
C GLN A 731 2.91 34.62 7.14
N ASN A 732 3.30 35.22 8.27
CA ASN A 732 3.07 34.60 9.57
C ASN A 732 1.59 34.58 10.00
N GLU A 733 0.85 35.62 9.62
CA GLU A 733 -0.58 35.82 9.92
C GLU A 733 -1.51 35.34 8.79
N ASP A 734 -0.96 34.70 7.75
CA ASP A 734 -1.79 34.10 6.70
C ASP A 734 -2.50 32.87 7.26
N ILE A 735 -3.76 32.69 6.86
CA ILE A 735 -4.56 31.52 7.18
C ILE A 735 -4.16 30.40 6.22
N LEU A 736 -3.88 29.21 6.76
CA LEU A 736 -3.49 28.04 5.98
C LEU A 736 -4.63 27.03 5.94
N THR A 737 -5.02 26.59 4.75
CA THR A 737 -5.99 25.50 4.56
C THR A 737 -5.34 24.35 3.80
N LEU A 738 -5.36 23.15 4.40
CA LEU A 738 -4.88 21.90 3.80
C LEU A 738 -6.06 21.14 3.22
N LYS A 739 -5.94 20.70 1.97
CA LYS A 739 -6.99 19.98 1.24
C LYS A 739 -6.43 18.74 0.56
N ALA A 740 -7.10 17.60 0.73
CA ALA A 740 -6.73 16.35 0.07
C ALA A 740 -7.96 15.51 -0.31
N GLU A 741 -7.83 14.73 -1.37
CA GLU A 741 -8.85 13.81 -1.91
C GLU A 741 -8.84 12.44 -1.17
N ASP A 742 -9.72 11.51 -1.53
CA ASP A 742 -9.84 10.18 -0.89
C ASP A 742 -8.62 9.28 -1.13
N SER A 743 -8.03 9.35 -2.33
CA SER A 743 -6.78 8.70 -2.71
C SER A 743 -5.77 9.78 -3.14
N PRO A 744 -5.12 10.46 -2.18
CA PRO A 744 -4.41 11.69 -2.50
C PRO A 744 -3.03 11.39 -3.10
N ASP A 745 -2.86 11.68 -4.38
CA ASP A 745 -1.54 11.76 -5.04
C ASP A 745 -0.87 13.13 -4.78
N VAL A 746 -1.68 14.13 -4.42
CA VAL A 746 -1.31 15.53 -4.24
C VAL A 746 -2.06 16.11 -3.06
N ILE A 747 -1.37 16.89 -2.22
CA ILE A 747 -1.97 17.75 -1.21
C ILE A 747 -1.96 19.20 -1.68
N ASN A 748 -3.08 19.88 -1.48
CA ASN A 748 -3.27 21.28 -1.83
C ASN A 748 -3.17 22.16 -0.57
N LEU A 749 -2.33 23.19 -0.64
CA LEU A 749 -2.09 24.17 0.42
C LEU A 749 -2.56 25.54 -0.06
N VAL A 750 -3.58 26.07 0.61
CA VAL A 750 -4.14 27.40 0.34
C VAL A 750 -3.73 28.36 1.45
N PHE A 751 -3.05 29.44 1.09
CA PHE A 751 -2.72 30.55 1.98
C PHE A 751 -3.60 31.75 1.65
N GLU A 752 -4.30 32.25 2.66
CA GLU A 752 -5.19 33.40 2.58
C GLU A 752 -4.69 34.48 3.53
N SER A 753 -4.38 35.66 2.99
CA SER A 753 -4.00 36.79 3.83
C SER A 753 -5.27 37.45 4.41
N ALA A 754 -5.28 37.75 5.70
CA ALA A 754 -6.40 38.48 6.31
C ALA A 754 -6.38 39.98 6.00
N GLU A 755 -5.20 40.55 5.78
CA GLU A 755 -5.01 41.99 5.51
C GLU A 755 -5.15 42.34 4.03
N THR A 756 -4.71 41.44 3.16
CA THR A 756 -4.74 41.61 1.72
C THR A 756 -5.69 40.58 1.11
N ASP A 757 -6.42 40.91 0.05
CA ASP A 757 -7.27 39.94 -0.67
C ASP A 757 -6.41 38.97 -1.54
N ARG A 758 -5.26 38.54 -1.01
CA ARG A 758 -4.30 37.65 -1.66
C ARG A 758 -4.58 36.20 -1.26
N LEU A 759 -4.88 35.39 -2.26
CA LEU A 759 -5.00 33.95 -2.16
C LEU A 759 -3.83 33.29 -2.92
N SER A 760 -3.07 32.42 -2.26
CA SER A 760 -1.97 31.66 -2.87
C SER A 760 -2.25 30.17 -2.71
N GLU A 761 -2.26 29.42 -3.81
CA GLU A 761 -2.57 27.99 -3.84
C GLU A 761 -1.37 27.22 -4.38
N TYR A 762 -0.97 26.16 -3.66
CA TYR A 762 0.19 25.35 -3.99
C TYR A 762 -0.11 23.87 -3.83
N ASP A 763 0.26 23.09 -4.84
CA ASP A 763 0.12 21.64 -4.86
C ASP A 763 1.46 20.97 -4.59
N ILE A 764 1.50 20.05 -3.63
CA ILE A 764 2.67 19.25 -3.29
C ILE A 764 2.36 17.79 -3.60
N LYS A 765 3.27 17.14 -4.35
CA LYS A 765 3.17 15.70 -4.63
C LYS A 765 3.43 14.89 -3.37
N LEU A 766 2.54 13.94 -3.12
CA LEU A 766 2.66 12.98 -2.03
C LEU A 766 3.53 11.80 -2.46
N MET A 767 4.07 11.12 -1.46
CA MET A 767 4.93 9.95 -1.64
C MET A 767 4.48 8.88 -0.66
N ASP A 768 4.56 7.62 -1.08
CA ASP A 768 4.36 6.50 -0.17
C ASP A 768 5.63 6.31 0.67
N ILE A 769 5.51 6.55 1.96
CA ILE A 769 6.60 6.37 2.93
C ILE A 769 6.20 5.22 3.86
N ASP A 770 6.94 4.11 3.76
CA ASP A 770 6.81 2.98 4.68
C ASP A 770 7.43 3.36 6.02
N GLN A 771 6.57 3.70 6.98
CA GLN A 771 6.99 4.11 8.31
C GLN A 771 6.38 3.22 9.38
N GLU A 772 7.23 2.69 10.27
CA GLU A 772 6.80 1.90 11.40
C GLU A 772 6.15 2.79 12.46
N HIS A 773 4.90 2.49 12.82
CA HIS A 773 4.20 3.20 13.89
C HIS A 773 4.65 2.66 15.24
N LEU A 774 5.29 3.50 16.04
CA LEU A 774 5.88 3.09 17.30
C LEU A 774 4.93 3.45 18.45
N ALA A 775 4.48 2.46 19.20
CA ALA A 775 3.72 2.71 20.41
C ALA A 775 4.66 3.31 21.48
N ILE A 776 4.39 4.56 21.88
CA ILE A 776 5.12 5.21 22.97
C ILE A 776 4.37 4.87 24.27
N PRO A 777 4.95 4.07 25.18
CA PRO A 777 4.29 3.74 26.43
C PRO A 777 4.14 4.98 27.31
N GLU A 778 3.00 5.10 27.98
CA GLU A 778 2.86 6.08 29.07
C GLU A 778 3.85 5.69 30.17
N THR A 779 4.86 6.54 30.37
CA THR A 779 5.95 6.28 31.30
C THR A 779 5.93 7.35 32.39
N GLU A 780 6.01 6.91 33.64
CA GLU A 780 6.20 7.81 34.77
C GLU A 780 7.68 8.23 34.83
N TYR A 781 7.91 9.54 34.88
CA TYR A 781 9.27 10.10 34.90
C TYR A 781 9.68 10.46 36.32
N ALA A 782 10.95 10.23 36.67
CA ALA A 782 11.52 10.55 37.97
C ALA A 782 11.62 12.07 38.25
N ALA A 783 11.84 12.86 37.20
CA ALA A 783 11.89 14.31 37.29
C ALA A 783 11.13 14.95 36.14
N THR A 784 10.24 15.88 36.44
CA THR A 784 9.57 16.75 35.45
C THR A 784 9.95 18.19 35.72
N VAL A 785 10.57 18.84 34.73
CA VAL A 785 11.09 20.20 34.84
C VAL A 785 10.41 21.07 33.81
N GLU A 786 9.68 22.08 34.26
CA GLU A 786 9.12 23.10 33.37
C GLU A 786 9.91 24.39 33.52
N MET A 787 10.43 24.92 32.42
CA MET A 787 11.25 26.13 32.39
C MET A 787 10.98 26.95 31.13
N PRO A 788 11.45 28.21 31.06
CA PRO A 788 11.31 29.02 29.85
C PRO A 788 12.08 28.38 28.69
N SER A 789 11.43 28.24 27.53
CA SER A 789 12.02 27.62 26.33
C SER A 789 13.25 28.39 25.84
N THR A 790 13.25 29.70 26.00
CA THR A 790 14.37 30.60 25.66
C THR A 790 15.60 30.37 26.53
N GLU A 791 15.39 30.09 27.82
CA GLU A 791 16.47 29.78 28.76
C GLU A 791 17.07 28.41 28.45
N PHE A 792 16.24 27.40 28.19
CA PHE A 792 16.70 26.07 27.77
C PHE A 792 17.56 26.14 26.49
N ARG A 793 17.09 26.90 25.48
CA ARG A 793 17.85 27.13 24.25
C ARG A 793 19.20 27.79 24.50
N ARG A 794 19.24 28.78 25.39
CA ARG A 794 20.49 29.46 25.77
C ARG A 794 21.47 28.47 26.41
N ILE A 795 21.02 27.68 27.38
CA ILE A 795 21.81 26.65 28.05
C ILE A 795 22.42 25.67 27.04
N CYS A 796 21.62 25.12 26.13
CA CYS A 796 22.12 24.17 25.12
C CYS A 796 23.13 24.80 24.13
N THR A 797 22.96 26.09 23.80
CA THR A 797 23.88 26.81 22.92
C THR A 797 25.19 27.12 23.63
N ASP A 798 25.13 27.63 24.86
CA ASP A 798 26.31 28.01 25.66
C ASP A 798 27.17 26.77 25.97
N LEU A 799 26.55 25.67 26.40
CA LEU A 799 27.25 24.41 26.68
C LEU A 799 27.71 23.70 25.41
N GLY A 800 27.00 23.85 24.29
CA GLY A 800 27.37 23.31 22.98
C GLY A 800 28.67 23.87 22.42
N ASN A 801 29.11 25.05 22.87
CA ASN A 801 30.40 25.61 22.52
C ASN A 801 31.57 24.99 23.31
N LEU A 802 31.30 24.32 24.43
CA LEU A 802 32.31 23.73 25.32
C LEU A 802 32.48 22.23 25.11
N SER A 803 31.38 21.50 24.89
CA SER A 803 31.36 20.04 24.75
C SER A 803 30.25 19.58 23.81
N GLU A 804 30.37 18.35 23.30
CA GLU A 804 29.34 17.69 22.50
C GLU A 804 28.25 17.01 23.35
N SER A 805 28.49 16.88 24.66
CA SER A 805 27.58 16.21 25.59
C SER A 805 27.26 17.09 26.80
N VAL A 806 26.06 16.91 27.36
CA VAL A 806 25.63 17.55 28.60
C VAL A 806 25.09 16.50 29.55
N MET A 807 25.52 16.56 30.81
CA MET A 807 24.94 15.84 31.92
C MET A 807 23.85 16.72 32.54
N ILE A 808 22.61 16.21 32.56
CA ILE A 808 21.45 16.84 33.20
C ILE A 808 21.20 16.09 34.50
N GLU A 809 21.37 16.80 35.60
CA GLU A 809 21.22 16.31 36.97
C GLU A 809 20.04 17.04 37.63
N ALA A 810 18.99 16.31 38.00
CA ALA A 810 17.84 16.85 38.73
C ALA A 810 17.87 16.37 40.18
N ASN A 811 18.04 17.31 41.11
CA ASN A 811 18.09 17.08 42.55
C ASN A 811 17.11 18.01 43.28
N LYS A 812 16.97 17.82 44.60
CA LYS A 812 16.13 18.69 45.45
C LYS A 812 16.57 20.16 45.43
N ASP A 813 17.84 20.42 45.18
CA ASP A 813 18.39 21.79 45.08
C ASP A 813 18.03 22.52 43.79
N GLY A 814 17.68 21.78 42.74
CA GLY A 814 17.45 22.30 41.40
C GLY A 814 17.91 21.34 40.29
N VAL A 815 17.87 21.84 39.06
CA VAL A 815 18.33 21.13 37.87
C VAL A 815 19.64 21.74 37.39
N LYS A 816 20.66 20.91 37.27
CA LYS A 816 22.02 21.29 36.90
C LYS A 816 22.36 20.68 35.54
N PHE A 817 22.74 21.54 34.61
CA PHE A 817 23.30 21.19 33.32
C PHE A 817 24.81 21.36 33.40
N SER A 818 25.57 20.28 33.26
CA SER A 818 27.03 20.32 33.32
C SER A 818 27.65 19.65 32.11
N CYS A 819 28.77 20.18 31.63
CA CYS A 819 29.54 19.58 30.57
C CYS A 819 31.04 19.62 30.90
N GLN A 820 31.75 18.60 30.43
CA GLN A 820 33.19 18.50 30.47
C GLN A 820 33.69 18.46 29.02
N GLY A 821 34.58 19.37 28.68
CA GLY A 821 35.15 19.51 27.34
C GLY A 821 36.64 19.81 27.40
N GLU A 822 37.32 19.70 26.26
CA GLU A 822 38.77 19.91 26.17
C GLU A 822 39.18 21.36 26.51
N ILE A 823 38.33 22.32 26.16
CA ILE A 823 38.57 23.76 26.39
C ILE A 823 38.34 24.13 27.87
N GLY A 824 37.41 23.44 28.54
CA GLY A 824 37.04 23.71 29.92
C GLY A 824 35.72 23.06 30.31
N ASN A 825 35.36 23.23 31.58
CA ASN A 825 34.14 22.68 32.15
C ASN A 825 33.11 23.81 32.34
N GLY A 826 31.85 23.52 32.01
CA GLY A 826 30.72 24.43 32.21
C GLY A 826 29.67 23.80 33.11
N ALA A 827 29.06 24.59 33.98
CA ALA A 827 27.91 24.16 34.77
C ALA A 827 26.93 25.31 34.96
N ILE A 828 25.65 25.05 34.69
CA ILE A 828 24.54 25.98 34.88
C ILE A 828 23.53 25.28 35.78
N THR A 829 23.11 25.94 36.86
CA THR A 829 22.13 25.38 37.81
C THR A 829 20.91 26.28 37.87
N LEU A 830 19.76 25.71 37.55
CA LEU A 830 18.45 26.35 37.68
C LEU A 830 17.79 25.88 38.97
N ARG A 831 17.44 26.83 39.82
CA ARG A 831 16.66 26.58 41.05
C ARG A 831 15.19 26.87 40.76
N GLN A 832 14.30 26.13 41.42
CA GLN A 832 12.87 26.40 41.35
C GLN A 832 12.60 27.83 41.83
N HIS A 833 11.92 28.61 41.00
CA HIS A 833 11.54 29.97 41.35
C HIS A 833 10.22 30.35 40.67
N THR A 834 9.43 31.14 41.39
CA THR A 834 8.16 31.68 40.93
C THR A 834 8.21 33.20 41.03
N ASN A 835 8.23 33.87 39.88
CA ASN A 835 8.12 35.30 39.74
C ASN A 835 6.66 35.68 39.49
N VAL A 836 6.06 36.45 40.41
CA VAL A 836 4.66 36.89 40.33
C VAL A 836 4.46 37.90 39.19
N ASP A 837 5.46 38.75 38.93
CA ASP A 837 5.36 39.81 37.92
C ASP A 837 5.51 39.28 36.49
N LYS A 838 6.27 38.18 36.32
CA LYS A 838 6.57 37.55 35.02
C LYS A 838 6.50 36.03 35.12
N PRO A 839 5.28 35.44 35.08
CA PRO A 839 5.12 34.00 35.23
C PRO A 839 5.80 33.19 34.12
N ASP A 840 5.99 33.78 32.93
CA ASP A 840 6.68 33.16 31.80
C ASP A 840 8.17 32.87 32.06
N GLN A 841 8.73 33.40 33.15
CA GLN A 841 10.11 33.15 33.58
C GLN A 841 10.21 32.04 34.64
N ASN A 842 9.09 31.52 35.13
CA ASN A 842 9.07 30.57 36.23
C ASN A 842 9.75 29.24 35.86
N VAL A 843 10.37 28.63 36.87
CA VAL A 843 10.91 27.27 36.78
C VAL A 843 10.23 26.43 37.85
N SER A 844 9.51 25.39 37.45
CA SER A 844 8.92 24.39 38.36
C SER A 844 9.60 23.04 38.18
N ILE A 845 9.89 22.39 39.30
CA ILE A 845 10.62 21.12 39.33
C ILE A 845 9.81 20.17 40.20
N ASP A 846 9.24 19.14 39.59
CA ASP A 846 8.59 18.04 40.28
C ASP A 846 9.54 16.85 40.27
N LEU A 847 10.08 16.51 41.44
CA LEU A 847 11.09 15.48 41.61
C LEU A 847 10.56 14.36 42.50
N SER A 848 10.46 13.14 41.99
CA SER A 848 10.24 11.94 42.80
C SER A 848 11.59 11.34 43.24
N GLU A 849 12.50 11.12 42.29
CA GLU A 849 13.82 10.53 42.52
C GLU A 849 14.93 11.34 41.86
N PRO A 850 16.12 11.48 42.50
CA PRO A 850 17.25 12.17 41.89
C PRO A 850 17.73 11.41 40.66
N VAL A 851 17.96 12.12 39.55
CA VAL A 851 18.36 11.52 38.27
C VAL A 851 19.50 12.33 37.65
N ALA A 852 20.52 11.63 37.17
CA ALA A 852 21.66 12.20 36.47
C ALA A 852 21.90 11.41 35.19
N LEU A 853 21.74 12.05 34.02
CA LEU A 853 21.87 11.39 32.72
C LEU A 853 22.60 12.29 31.74
N THR A 854 23.37 11.68 30.84
CA THR A 854 24.15 12.38 29.81
C THR A 854 23.45 12.31 28.47
N PHE A 855 23.35 13.44 27.77
CA PHE A 855 22.70 13.56 26.46
C PHE A 855 23.58 14.27 25.44
N SER A 856 23.33 14.01 24.17
CA SER A 856 24.02 14.68 23.06
C SER A 856 23.49 16.09 22.83
N LEU A 857 24.36 17.09 22.98
CA LEU A 857 24.01 18.51 22.76
C LEU A 857 23.65 18.79 21.30
N LYS A 858 24.15 18.00 20.35
CA LYS A 858 23.79 18.10 18.94
C LYS A 858 22.26 17.96 18.73
N TYR A 859 21.65 16.96 19.38
CA TYR A 859 20.19 16.74 19.27
C TYR A 859 19.41 17.79 20.05
N LEU A 860 19.85 18.13 21.26
CA LEU A 860 19.19 19.16 22.07
C LEU A 860 19.16 20.52 21.35
N ASN A 861 20.24 20.92 20.68
CA ASN A 861 20.28 22.14 19.88
C ASN A 861 19.30 22.10 18.70
N ASN A 862 19.08 20.93 18.09
CA ASN A 862 18.04 20.78 17.05
C ASN A 862 16.64 20.92 17.65
N PHE A 863 16.36 20.30 18.81
CA PHE A 863 15.06 20.41 19.49
C PHE A 863 14.76 21.87 19.89
N CYS A 864 15.79 22.63 20.27
CA CYS A 864 15.66 24.04 20.62
C CYS A 864 15.14 24.93 19.47
N LYS A 865 15.08 24.45 18.22
CA LYS A 865 14.39 25.17 17.13
C LYS A 865 12.88 25.30 17.37
N ALA A 866 12.30 24.43 18.18
CA ALA A 866 10.90 24.50 18.60
C ALA A 866 10.61 25.62 19.61
N THR A 867 11.61 26.36 20.11
CA THR A 867 11.44 27.49 21.06
C THR A 867 10.41 28.52 20.57
N GLY A 868 10.26 28.71 19.25
CA GLY A 868 9.28 29.65 18.70
C GLY A 868 7.81 29.20 18.79
N LEU A 869 7.55 27.96 19.21
CA LEU A 869 6.22 27.36 19.31
C LEU A 869 5.59 27.52 20.69
N SER A 870 6.40 27.57 21.75
CA SER A 870 5.92 27.59 23.13
C SER A 870 6.83 28.45 24.00
N THR A 871 6.25 29.17 24.95
CA THR A 871 6.99 30.03 25.91
C THR A 871 7.71 29.20 26.97
N SER A 872 7.14 28.06 27.36
CA SER A 872 7.77 27.08 28.25
C SER A 872 8.15 25.80 27.51
N VAL A 873 9.11 25.06 28.07
CA VAL A 873 9.48 23.71 27.67
C VAL A 873 9.43 22.82 28.90
N ARG A 874 8.95 21.58 28.72
CA ARG A 874 8.92 20.56 29.77
C ARG A 874 9.92 19.46 29.46
N LEU A 875 10.82 19.18 30.40
CA LEU A 875 11.81 18.10 30.33
C LEU A 875 11.40 17.01 31.31
N CYS A 876 11.21 15.79 30.83
CA CYS A 876 10.93 14.64 31.68
C CYS A 876 12.09 13.64 31.62
N LEU A 877 12.67 13.34 32.78
CA LEU A 877 13.86 12.49 32.92
C LEU A 877 13.56 11.29 33.81
N SER A 878 14.06 10.12 33.41
CA SER A 878 14.05 8.91 34.23
C SER A 878 15.19 8.00 33.82
N GLN A 879 15.70 7.16 34.72
CA GLN A 879 16.72 6.17 34.37
C GLN A 879 16.14 5.15 33.38
N GLU A 880 16.98 4.61 32.49
CA GLU A 880 16.62 3.59 31.50
C GLU A 880 15.55 4.00 30.45
N VAL A 881 15.10 5.25 30.47
CA VAL A 881 14.05 5.78 29.56
C VAL A 881 14.61 7.00 28.82
N PRO A 882 14.25 7.23 27.53
CA PRO A 882 14.67 8.42 26.82
C PRO A 882 14.19 9.70 27.51
N LEU A 883 15.00 10.76 27.42
CA LEU A 883 14.60 12.12 27.78
C LEU A 883 13.43 12.55 26.90
N LEU A 884 12.34 13.01 27.51
CA LEU A 884 11.23 13.64 26.83
C LEU A 884 11.36 15.17 26.92
N VAL A 885 11.36 15.85 25.78
CA VAL A 885 11.31 17.31 25.64
C VAL A 885 9.99 17.69 24.97
N GLU A 886 9.10 18.35 25.72
CA GLU A 886 7.75 18.70 25.27
C GLU A 886 7.57 20.22 25.12
N TYR A 887 7.05 20.63 23.97
CA TYR A 887 6.60 21.99 23.66
C TYR A 887 5.08 21.98 23.45
N GLY A 888 4.35 22.81 24.20
CA GLY A 888 2.89 22.92 24.07
C GLY A 888 2.50 23.77 22.86
N LEU A 889 1.50 23.32 22.08
CA LEU A 889 0.98 24.00 20.88
C LEU A 889 -0.44 24.56 21.08
N GLY A 890 -0.89 24.70 22.33
CA GLY A 890 -2.28 25.05 22.67
C GLY A 890 -3.21 23.84 22.58
N SER A 891 -3.62 23.48 21.36
CA SER A 891 -4.50 22.33 21.07
C SER A 891 -3.71 21.08 20.65
N GLY A 892 -2.52 20.89 21.21
CA GLY A 892 -1.57 19.88 20.75
C GLY A 892 -0.22 19.98 21.45
N HIS A 893 0.71 19.13 21.05
CA HIS A 893 2.08 19.14 21.56
C HIS A 893 3.07 18.66 20.51
N LEU A 894 4.30 19.13 20.63
CA LEU A 894 5.48 18.64 19.93
C LEU A 894 6.44 18.05 20.96
N ARG A 895 6.67 16.75 20.88
CA ARG A 895 7.50 15.98 21.79
C ARG A 895 8.71 15.43 21.05
N PHE A 896 9.87 15.57 21.66
CA PHE A 896 11.10 14.93 21.23
C PHE A 896 11.55 13.95 22.30
N PHE A 897 11.94 12.76 21.87
CA PHE A 897 12.53 11.74 22.72
C PHE A 897 14.00 11.58 22.34
N LEU A 898 14.89 11.48 23.32
CA LEU A 898 16.33 11.32 23.09
C LEU A 898 16.92 10.28 24.02
N ALA A 899 17.57 9.28 23.44
CA ALA A 899 18.28 8.27 24.20
C ALA A 899 19.45 8.89 25.00
N PRO A 900 19.66 8.49 26.26
CA PRO A 900 20.85 8.87 27.01
C PRO A 900 22.10 8.28 26.37
N LYS A 901 23.22 8.99 26.46
CA LYS A 901 24.54 8.42 26.16
C LYS A 901 24.88 7.43 27.26
N ILE A 902 25.22 6.21 26.87
CA ILE A 902 25.86 5.25 27.74
C ILE A 902 27.26 5.81 28.02
N GLY A 903 27.57 6.06 29.29
CA GLY A 903 28.93 6.46 29.66
C GLY A 903 29.90 5.31 29.41
N ASP A 904 31.14 5.62 29.06
CA ASP A 904 32.23 4.62 28.96
C ASP A 904 32.66 4.08 30.34
N GLU A 905 31.81 4.13 31.36
CA GLU A 905 32.06 3.51 32.66
C GLU A 905 31.76 2.01 32.60
N GLU A 906 32.57 1.28 31.82
CA GLU A 906 32.96 -0.13 32.09
C GLU A 906 34.47 -0.30 31.96
#